data_AF-A0A942T399-F1
#
_entry.id   AF-A0A942T399-F1
#
_cell.length_a   1.000
_cell.length_b   1.000
_cell.length_c   1.000
_cell.angle_alpha   90.00
_cell.angle_beta   90.00
_cell.angle_gamma   90.00
#
_symmetry.space_group_name_H-M   'P 1'
#
loop_
_entity.id
_entity.type
_entity.pdbx_description
1 polymer ?
#
loop_
_entity_poly.entity_id
_entity_poly.type
_entity_poly.pdbx_seq_one_letter_code
_entity_poly.pdbx_strand_id
1 'polypeptide(L)'
;MKKRKLFSTALALSLGLGMLNVAAAPVGKAAGPAAKVSAQGSPIDLGIANDERLIEMLKRQGKIAKNASPAEAEKALQQYLKAKGKAFKTKDQLPAGLGTVKESAQPKSNGLKNGNGNKLGQANKNTVDPVQIESYDGNVRHDKVLVLAIDFPDYEKSSITKDETDMWYEDYTHDHFQDMIFGANGYEGPNGENLVSMKQYYEQQSGGSYTVDGTVAGWYTADHPAAYYGGNYPTPDGSDARPRTLVYEALTKAGKDPNVDLSEYDVWDRDDYDNDGVYNEPDGIIDHLMVIHAGVGEEAGGGKLGGDAIWSHRWNLGKLTAVPGGKSKSDRFGGLLGAYDYTIEPEDGAAGVFSHEFGHDLGLPDEYDTQYTGAGEAVEYWSIMSAGSWAGDIPGTEPPGFSPYAREMLQSLHGGNWLTGATLRADNITKAGTTVLLDEGVTKGTNNDAVRIDLPDKVNVLNTPKDGKFEYFGGKGDEADHKMAVSVDLTNASNVTLDFDTWYNIEKEWDYAMVQVSTDGGSTWESLSSSRTSSALDPNGYPAIKENLPGYTGSSNGWVHESIDLSAYKGQKIQLQFRYMTDWASNLDGFFVDNVKVTADGKELVSDGAEGDSQFALDGFTKHDGTYTTTHYYLLEWRTHNGVDAGLSHIRRGASLMSYDPGLVVWYVDESYDNNWTGIHPGDGFLGVVDADQHALSWSDKTVSSSRYQLHDAAFGLSKTEKMFLNYPSQFTLTDNFTQRNPLFDDKSDYSNPGLVDAGRNVPNYGLKFRVVGESADGTVGKVLIFK
;
A
#
# COMPACT_ATOMS: atom_id res chain seq x y z
N MET A 1 46.40 -60.56 -18.52
CA MET A 1 47.00 -59.72 -19.58
C MET A 1 46.83 -58.26 -19.19
N LYS A 2 47.96 -57.52 -19.22
CA LYS A 2 48.23 -56.09 -18.94
C LYS A 2 47.03 -55.27 -18.37
N LYS A 3 46.88 -54.95 -17.08
CA LYS A 3 47.76 -54.48 -15.97
C LYS A 3 48.51 -53.16 -16.24
N ARG A 4 48.11 -52.10 -15.51
CA ARG A 4 48.90 -51.13 -14.70
C ARG A 4 47.88 -50.28 -13.89
N LYS A 5 47.64 -50.36 -12.57
CA LYS A 5 48.42 -50.38 -11.30
C LYS A 5 48.99 -49.02 -10.85
N LEU A 6 48.50 -48.57 -9.67
CA LEU A 6 49.14 -47.95 -8.48
C LEU A 6 49.83 -46.56 -8.67
N PHE A 7 49.94 -45.62 -7.72
CA PHE A 7 50.06 -45.58 -6.25
C PHE A 7 49.48 -44.25 -5.70
N SER A 8 48.68 -44.26 -4.62
CA SER A 8 48.95 -43.71 -3.27
C SER A 8 50.07 -42.69 -3.06
N THR A 9 49.78 -41.61 -2.32
CA THR A 9 50.63 -41.18 -1.20
C THR A 9 49.84 -40.36 -0.18
N ALA A 10 49.79 -40.87 1.05
CA ALA A 10 49.59 -40.12 2.28
C ALA A 10 50.92 -40.13 3.04
N LEU A 11 51.38 -38.97 3.53
CA LEU A 11 52.24 -38.71 4.70
C LEU A 11 52.58 -37.21 4.66
N ALA A 12 52.09 -36.35 5.56
CA ALA A 12 52.45 -36.14 6.98
C ALA A 12 53.53 -35.06 7.19
N LEU A 13 53.32 -34.31 8.28
CA LEU A 13 54.24 -33.45 9.06
C LEU A 13 54.38 -31.94 8.72
N SER A 14 53.66 -31.17 9.56
CA SER A 14 54.16 -30.14 10.49
C SER A 14 54.87 -28.89 9.97
N LEU A 15 54.31 -27.71 10.29
CA LEU A 15 54.86 -26.67 11.18
C LEU A 15 54.30 -25.29 10.81
N GLY A 16 53.91 -24.51 11.83
CA GLY A 16 53.77 -23.06 11.69
C GLY A 16 52.57 -22.47 12.41
N LEU A 17 52.64 -22.38 13.74
CA LEU A 17 51.91 -21.33 14.45
C LEU A 17 52.35 -19.97 13.88
N GLY A 18 51.40 -19.21 13.37
CA GLY A 18 51.58 -17.81 12.97
C GLY A 18 50.25 -17.10 13.11
N MET A 19 50.00 -16.56 14.30
CA MET A 19 48.85 -15.69 14.58
C MET A 19 48.91 -14.46 13.67
N LEU A 20 47.91 -14.28 12.83
CA LEU A 20 47.52 -12.98 12.27
C LEU A 20 45.99 -12.94 12.30
N ASN A 21 45.46 -12.51 13.45
CA ASN A 21 44.08 -12.05 13.56
C ASN A 21 43.96 -10.77 12.74
N VAL A 22 43.47 -10.88 11.51
CA VAL A 22 42.77 -9.78 10.85
C VAL A 22 41.30 -10.10 11.06
N ALA A 23 40.72 -9.52 12.10
CA ALA A 23 39.27 -9.51 12.27
C ALA A 23 38.70 -8.75 11.06
N ALA A 24 38.11 -9.48 10.12
CA ALA A 24 37.17 -8.90 9.18
C ALA A 24 35.99 -8.42 10.03
N ALA A 25 35.86 -7.11 10.20
CA ALA A 25 34.65 -6.53 10.77
C ALA A 25 33.47 -6.97 9.91
N PRO A 26 32.36 -7.45 10.50
CA PRO A 26 31.16 -7.70 9.73
C PRO A 26 30.71 -6.35 9.18
N VAL A 27 30.56 -6.26 7.86
CA VAL A 27 29.79 -5.19 7.24
C VAL A 27 28.38 -5.37 7.76
N GLY A 28 28.03 -4.57 8.78
CA GLY A 28 26.67 -4.50 9.29
C GLY A 28 25.77 -4.10 8.13
N LYS A 29 24.87 -4.99 7.74
CA LYS A 29 23.71 -4.61 6.94
C LYS A 29 22.95 -3.60 7.79
N ALA A 30 23.07 -2.31 7.47
CA ALA A 30 22.08 -1.35 7.91
C ALA A 30 20.73 -1.87 7.43
N ALA A 31 19.80 -2.08 8.36
CA ALA A 31 18.42 -2.37 7.99
C ALA A 31 17.90 -1.12 7.27
N GLY A 32 17.86 -1.17 5.94
CA GLY A 32 17.20 -0.13 5.16
C GLY A 32 15.74 -0.05 5.59
N PRO A 33 15.14 1.15 5.61
CA PRO A 33 13.73 1.30 5.91
C PRO A 33 12.96 0.54 4.82
N ALA A 34 12.33 -0.57 5.19
CA ALA A 34 11.23 -1.09 4.39
C ALA A 34 10.12 -0.04 4.55
N ALA A 35 9.83 0.71 3.48
CA ALA A 35 8.68 1.59 3.45
C ALA A 35 7.44 0.72 3.75
N LYS A 36 6.73 1.03 4.84
CA LYS A 36 5.45 0.40 5.12
C LYS A 36 4.46 0.99 4.11
N VAL A 37 4.21 0.31 3.00
CA VAL A 37 3.01 0.63 2.21
C VAL A 37 1.83 0.42 3.15
N SER A 38 1.04 1.47 3.41
CA SER A 38 0.02 1.43 4.46
C SER A 38 -1.11 0.51 4.04
N ALA A 39 -1.04 -0.76 4.42
CA ALA A 39 -2.15 -1.71 4.34
C ALA A 39 -3.18 -1.49 5.48
N GLN A 40 -3.10 -0.37 6.22
CA GLN A 40 -4.04 -0.07 7.31
C GLN A 40 -5.33 0.50 6.70
N GLY A 41 -6.43 -0.24 6.90
CA GLY A 41 -7.76 0.19 6.43
C GLY A 41 -8.16 1.58 6.93
N SER A 42 -8.97 2.27 6.14
CA SER A 42 -9.40 3.65 6.34
C SER A 42 -10.92 3.71 6.58
N PRO A 43 -11.47 4.68 7.33
CA PRO A 43 -12.92 4.91 7.41
C PRO A 43 -13.59 5.31 6.10
N ILE A 44 -12.80 5.56 5.06
CA ILE A 44 -13.22 6.03 3.74
C ILE A 44 -12.24 5.44 2.73
N ASP A 45 -12.74 4.68 1.77
CA ASP A 45 -11.99 4.30 0.58
C ASP A 45 -12.31 5.28 -0.55
N LEU A 46 -11.35 6.11 -0.95
CA LEU A 46 -11.67 7.10 -1.98
C LEU A 46 -11.59 6.52 -3.39
N GLY A 47 -10.85 5.43 -3.63
CA GLY A 47 -10.63 4.84 -4.96
C GLY A 47 -11.87 4.19 -5.53
N ILE A 48 -12.81 3.81 -4.66
CA ILE A 48 -14.15 3.44 -5.04
C ILE A 48 -15.09 4.64 -5.27
N ALA A 49 -14.61 5.88 -5.29
CA ALA A 49 -15.44 7.04 -5.61
C ALA A 49 -15.97 6.96 -7.06
N ASN A 50 -17.29 7.01 -7.20
CA ASN A 50 -17.93 7.18 -8.50
C ASN A 50 -18.08 8.68 -8.81
N ASP A 51 -17.05 9.23 -9.45
CA ASP A 51 -16.96 10.66 -9.81
C ASP A 51 -18.25 11.22 -10.44
N GLU A 52 -18.85 10.49 -11.38
CA GLU A 52 -20.04 10.96 -12.11
C GLU A 52 -21.23 11.09 -11.15
N ARG A 53 -21.46 10.08 -10.31
CA ARG A 53 -22.53 10.07 -9.33
C ARG A 53 -22.32 11.08 -8.21
N LEU A 54 -21.08 11.27 -7.76
CA LEU A 54 -20.73 12.31 -6.80
C LEU A 54 -20.95 13.71 -7.39
N ILE A 55 -20.53 13.96 -8.64
CA ILE A 55 -20.80 15.21 -9.34
C ILE A 55 -22.31 15.46 -9.45
N GLU A 56 -23.11 14.43 -9.78
CA GLU A 56 -24.57 14.53 -9.80
C GLU A 56 -25.16 14.85 -8.43
N MET A 57 -24.66 14.22 -7.36
CA MET A 57 -25.04 14.54 -5.99
C MET A 57 -24.72 15.99 -5.65
N LEU A 58 -23.50 16.47 -5.95
CA LEU A 58 -23.09 17.85 -5.69
C LEU A 58 -23.96 18.86 -6.49
N LYS A 59 -24.35 18.53 -7.74
CA LYS A 59 -25.31 19.30 -8.54
C LYS A 59 -26.71 19.29 -7.90
N ARG A 60 -27.18 18.13 -7.43
CA ARG A 60 -28.49 17.95 -6.78
C ARG A 60 -28.58 18.75 -5.47
N GLN A 61 -27.51 18.76 -4.69
CA GLN A 61 -27.37 19.54 -3.45
C GLN A 61 -27.18 21.04 -3.69
N GLY A 62 -26.97 21.47 -4.94
CA GLY A 62 -26.70 22.87 -5.28
C GLY A 62 -25.32 23.36 -4.85
N LYS A 63 -24.39 22.46 -4.52
CA LYS A 63 -22.98 22.77 -4.24
C LYS A 63 -22.23 23.18 -5.50
N ILE A 64 -22.64 22.66 -6.67
CA ILE A 64 -22.19 23.13 -7.98
C ILE A 64 -23.36 23.42 -8.92
N ALA A 65 -23.13 24.27 -9.93
CA ALA A 65 -24.13 24.62 -10.90
C ALA A 65 -24.53 23.41 -11.76
N LYS A 66 -25.82 23.29 -12.11
CA LYS A 66 -26.31 22.19 -12.96
C LYS A 66 -25.62 22.11 -14.32
N ASN A 67 -25.17 23.25 -14.84
CA ASN A 67 -24.44 23.40 -16.10
C ASN A 67 -22.96 23.72 -15.89
N ALA A 68 -22.38 23.37 -14.73
CA ALA A 68 -20.95 23.52 -14.47
C ALA A 68 -20.13 22.87 -15.60
N SER A 69 -19.03 23.52 -16.00
CA SER A 69 -18.08 22.94 -16.95
C SER A 69 -17.40 21.69 -16.34
N PRO A 70 -16.81 20.79 -17.15
CA PRO A 70 -16.10 19.64 -16.61
C PRO A 70 -14.99 20.05 -15.64
N ALA A 71 -14.23 21.11 -15.93
CA ALA A 71 -13.22 21.62 -15.02
C ALA A 71 -13.80 22.17 -13.69
N GLU A 72 -14.98 22.79 -13.72
CA GLU A 72 -15.66 23.24 -12.51
C GLU A 72 -16.18 22.07 -11.67
N ALA A 73 -16.76 21.06 -12.33
CA ALA A 73 -17.26 19.85 -11.69
C ALA A 73 -16.13 19.03 -11.08
N GLU A 74 -15.06 18.79 -11.83
CA GLU A 74 -13.86 18.08 -11.38
C GLU A 74 -13.22 18.78 -10.18
N LYS A 75 -13.03 20.10 -10.28
CA LYS A 75 -12.46 20.87 -9.16
C LYS A 75 -13.32 20.77 -7.90
N ALA A 76 -14.64 20.76 -8.02
CA ALA A 76 -15.52 20.62 -6.87
C ALA A 76 -15.53 19.20 -6.30
N LEU A 77 -15.47 18.18 -7.16
CA LEU A 77 -15.30 16.79 -6.77
C LEU A 77 -13.99 16.62 -5.98
N GLN A 78 -12.87 17.08 -6.53
CA GLN A 78 -11.56 17.03 -5.86
C GLN A 78 -11.58 17.75 -4.50
N GLN A 79 -12.27 18.89 -4.40
CA GLN A 79 -12.43 19.59 -3.11
C GLN A 79 -13.26 18.79 -2.11
N TYR A 80 -14.32 18.13 -2.56
CA TYR A 80 -15.16 17.27 -1.74
C TYR A 80 -14.40 16.02 -1.27
N LEU A 81 -13.73 15.29 -2.18
CA LEU A 81 -12.93 14.10 -1.87
C LEU A 81 -11.75 14.43 -0.95
N LYS A 82 -11.07 15.55 -1.17
CA LYS A 82 -10.01 16.04 -0.27
C LYS A 82 -10.53 16.43 1.10
N ALA A 83 -11.76 16.92 1.22
CA ALA A 83 -12.38 17.20 2.51
C ALA A 83 -12.71 15.89 3.25
N LYS A 84 -13.24 14.89 2.51
CA LYS A 84 -13.51 13.54 2.99
C LYS A 84 -12.25 12.86 3.52
N GLY A 85 -11.21 12.73 2.70
CA GLY A 85 -9.94 12.10 3.07
C GLY A 85 -9.13 12.78 4.18
N LYS A 86 -9.53 13.99 4.63
CA LYS A 86 -8.89 14.69 5.75
C LYS A 86 -9.61 14.52 7.09
N ALA A 87 -10.86 14.05 7.08
CA ALA A 87 -11.61 13.81 8.29
C ALA A 87 -11.33 12.36 8.75
N PHE A 88 -10.71 12.21 9.92
CA PHE A 88 -10.54 10.92 10.61
C PHE A 88 -11.17 10.99 12.00
N LYS A 89 -12.44 11.39 12.07
CA LYS A 89 -13.15 11.49 13.36
C LYS A 89 -14.49 10.80 13.28
N THR A 90 -14.75 9.95 14.26
CA THR A 90 -16.05 9.31 14.44
C THR A 90 -16.60 9.60 15.84
N LYS A 91 -17.87 9.30 16.02
CA LYS A 91 -18.61 9.30 17.28
C LYS A 91 -18.86 7.88 17.79
N ASP A 92 -18.12 6.90 17.29
CA ASP A 92 -18.28 5.50 17.66
C ASP A 92 -18.07 5.30 19.16
N GLN A 93 -18.91 4.43 19.73
CA GLN A 93 -18.77 4.00 21.12
C GLN A 93 -18.92 2.49 21.18
N LEU A 94 -17.78 1.81 21.26
CA LEU A 94 -17.71 0.36 21.33
C LEU A 94 -17.32 -0.13 22.74
N PRO A 95 -17.75 -1.36 23.14
CA PRO A 95 -17.38 -1.97 24.42
C PRO A 95 -15.87 -2.05 24.66
N ALA A 96 -15.45 -2.38 25.88
CA ALA A 96 -14.04 -2.64 26.17
C ALA A 96 -13.49 -3.80 25.31
N GLY A 97 -12.23 -3.69 24.88
CA GLY A 97 -11.60 -4.68 24.01
C GLY A 97 -11.24 -5.96 24.75
N LEU A 98 -11.13 -7.07 24.01
CA LEU A 98 -10.73 -8.40 24.50
C LEU A 98 -9.21 -8.52 24.73
N GLY A 99 -8.41 -7.73 24.02
CA GLY A 99 -6.94 -7.78 24.05
C GLY A 99 -6.32 -7.10 22.84
N THR A 100 -5.03 -7.36 22.61
CA THR A 100 -4.29 -6.92 21.43
C THR A 100 -4.04 -8.09 20.48
N VAL A 101 -4.08 -7.82 19.18
CA VAL A 101 -3.64 -8.73 18.11
C VAL A 101 -2.28 -8.24 17.65
N LYS A 102 -1.32 -9.13 17.40
CA LYS A 102 -0.05 -8.70 16.81
C LYS A 102 -0.29 -8.39 15.33
N GLU A 103 0.19 -7.24 14.87
CA GLU A 103 0.26 -7.03 13.42
C GLU A 103 1.24 -8.05 12.83
N SER A 104 0.81 -8.78 11.80
CA SER A 104 1.68 -9.69 11.05
C SER A 104 2.80 -8.90 10.40
N ALA A 105 4.03 -9.44 10.45
CA ALA A 105 5.17 -8.79 9.80
C ALA A 105 4.91 -8.65 8.29
N GLN A 106 5.15 -7.45 7.75
CA GLN A 106 5.03 -7.20 6.31
C GLN A 106 5.97 -8.14 5.53
N PRO A 107 5.47 -8.88 4.53
CA PRO A 107 6.28 -9.82 3.78
C PRO A 107 7.34 -9.05 2.99
N LYS A 108 8.60 -9.48 3.08
CA LYS A 108 9.63 -9.02 2.15
C LYS A 108 9.46 -9.76 0.83
N SER A 109 9.19 -9.03 -0.25
CA SER A 109 9.17 -9.61 -1.60
C SER A 109 10.55 -10.20 -1.92
N ASN A 110 10.60 -11.52 -2.15
CA ASN A 110 11.83 -12.24 -2.50
C ASN A 110 11.98 -12.42 -4.03
N GLY A 111 11.37 -11.54 -4.82
CA GLY A 111 11.26 -11.67 -6.27
C GLY A 111 10.18 -12.66 -6.72
N LEU A 112 10.04 -12.83 -8.04
CA LEU A 112 9.06 -13.75 -8.60
C LEU A 112 9.52 -15.20 -8.39
N LYS A 113 8.63 -16.04 -7.88
CA LYS A 113 8.90 -17.48 -7.72
C LYS A 113 8.91 -18.13 -9.10
N ASN A 114 9.96 -18.92 -9.37
CA ASN A 114 9.98 -19.80 -10.52
C ASN A 114 8.87 -20.85 -10.32
N GLY A 115 7.79 -20.76 -11.09
CA GLY A 115 6.78 -21.82 -11.13
C GLY A 115 7.33 -23.11 -11.73
N ASN A 116 6.48 -24.12 -11.91
CA ASN A 116 6.84 -25.36 -12.58
C ASN A 116 7.17 -25.06 -14.06
N GLY A 117 8.42 -25.28 -14.49
CA GLY A 117 8.82 -25.10 -15.89
C GLY A 117 10.04 -24.19 -16.12
N ASN A 118 10.60 -24.27 -17.32
CA ASN A 118 11.75 -23.45 -17.73
C ASN A 118 11.26 -22.08 -18.23
N LYS A 119 10.77 -21.23 -17.33
CA LYS A 119 10.07 -19.95 -17.64
C LYS A 119 10.91 -18.89 -18.36
N LEU A 120 12.23 -19.08 -18.47
CA LEU A 120 13.09 -18.25 -19.32
C LEU A 120 12.87 -18.45 -20.83
N GLY A 121 11.93 -19.33 -21.22
CA GLY A 121 11.20 -19.34 -22.49
C GLY A 121 11.92 -18.65 -23.64
N GLN A 122 13.10 -19.15 -24.03
CA GLN A 122 13.74 -18.65 -25.24
C GLN A 122 12.85 -19.07 -26.40
N ALA A 123 12.20 -18.10 -27.01
CA ALA A 123 11.38 -18.31 -28.19
C ALA A 123 12.29 -18.72 -29.37
N ASN A 124 12.64 -20.01 -29.42
CA ASN A 124 13.44 -20.63 -30.49
C ASN A 124 12.67 -20.69 -31.82
N LYS A 125 11.37 -20.36 -31.80
CA LYS A 125 10.50 -20.27 -32.98
C LYS A 125 10.27 -18.81 -33.40
N ASN A 126 10.10 -18.61 -34.70
CA ASN A 126 9.73 -17.32 -35.28
C ASN A 126 8.25 -16.95 -35.04
N THR A 127 7.40 -17.91 -34.70
CA THR A 127 5.98 -17.72 -34.38
C THR A 127 5.76 -17.79 -32.87
N VAL A 128 4.76 -17.05 -32.38
CA VAL A 128 4.29 -17.10 -30.98
C VAL A 128 3.04 -17.96 -30.96
N ASP A 129 3.07 -19.03 -30.17
CA ASP A 129 1.92 -19.93 -30.00
C ASP A 129 0.95 -19.29 -28.95
N PRO A 130 -0.37 -19.48 -29.08
CA PRO A 130 -1.34 -19.08 -28.04
C PRO A 130 -1.05 -19.62 -26.65
N VAL A 131 -1.68 -19.01 -25.64
CA VAL A 131 -1.55 -19.42 -24.24
C VAL A 131 -1.91 -20.89 -24.09
N GLN A 132 -1.07 -21.62 -23.36
CA GLN A 132 -1.34 -23.00 -22.98
C GLN A 132 -1.65 -23.02 -21.49
N ILE A 133 -2.91 -23.25 -21.16
CA ILE A 133 -3.39 -23.27 -19.78
C ILE A 133 -2.71 -24.40 -19.00
N GLU A 134 -2.21 -24.08 -17.82
CA GLU A 134 -1.76 -25.08 -16.85
C GLU A 134 -2.83 -25.32 -15.79
N SER A 135 -3.09 -26.60 -15.49
CA SER A 135 -3.96 -26.95 -14.37
C SER A 135 -3.21 -26.78 -13.05
N TYR A 136 -3.84 -26.13 -12.07
CA TYR A 136 -3.34 -26.10 -10.70
C TYR A 136 -3.70 -27.40 -9.97
N ASP A 137 -2.70 -28.06 -9.39
CA ASP A 137 -2.83 -29.30 -8.62
C ASP A 137 -2.33 -29.17 -7.16
N GLY A 138 -2.01 -27.94 -6.74
CA GLY A 138 -1.61 -27.62 -5.37
C GLY A 138 -2.78 -27.51 -4.39
N ASN A 139 -2.48 -27.12 -3.16
CA ASN A 139 -3.50 -26.90 -2.13
C ASN A 139 -4.35 -25.67 -2.47
N VAL A 140 -5.66 -25.78 -2.26
CA VAL A 140 -6.60 -24.66 -2.37
C VAL A 140 -6.89 -24.14 -0.97
N ARG A 141 -6.67 -22.84 -0.75
CA ARG A 141 -7.10 -22.16 0.48
C ARG A 141 -8.58 -21.77 0.34
N HIS A 142 -9.37 -22.11 1.35
CA HIS A 142 -10.78 -21.81 1.43
C HIS A 142 -11.00 -20.89 2.63
N ASP A 143 -11.39 -19.65 2.37
CA ASP A 143 -11.68 -18.71 3.43
C ASP A 143 -13.20 -18.55 3.60
N LYS A 144 -13.62 -18.50 4.87
CA LYS A 144 -15.02 -18.30 5.24
C LYS A 144 -15.30 -16.82 5.47
N VAL A 145 -16.26 -16.26 4.73
CA VAL A 145 -16.64 -14.85 4.82
C VAL A 145 -18.01 -14.72 5.46
N LEU A 146 -18.09 -14.05 6.61
CA LEU A 146 -19.35 -13.74 7.27
C LEU A 146 -19.94 -12.48 6.62
N VAL A 147 -21.11 -12.61 5.97
CA VAL A 147 -21.80 -11.47 5.36
C VAL A 147 -23.07 -11.14 6.14
N LEU A 148 -23.17 -9.93 6.67
CA LEU A 148 -24.32 -9.47 7.45
C LEU A 148 -25.04 -8.32 6.75
N ALA A 149 -26.30 -8.53 6.36
CA ALA A 149 -27.13 -7.48 5.76
C ALA A 149 -27.94 -6.73 6.84
N ILE A 150 -27.95 -5.40 6.80
CA ILE A 150 -28.63 -4.53 7.77
C ILE A 150 -29.32 -3.31 7.13
N ASP A 151 -30.61 -3.14 7.40
CA ASP A 151 -31.41 -1.99 6.98
C ASP A 151 -31.70 -1.03 8.14
N PHE A 152 -32.38 0.09 7.87
CA PHE A 152 -32.62 1.14 8.84
C PHE A 152 -34.13 1.34 9.09
N PRO A 153 -34.54 1.80 10.28
CA PRO A 153 -35.95 2.10 10.57
C PRO A 153 -36.58 3.16 9.65
N ASP A 154 -35.77 4.01 9.01
CA ASP A 154 -36.19 5.06 8.10
C ASP A 154 -35.82 4.79 6.62
N TYR A 155 -35.09 3.71 6.36
CA TYR A 155 -34.71 3.27 5.02
C TYR A 155 -34.63 1.74 4.99
N GLU A 156 -35.73 1.11 4.60
CA GLU A 156 -35.84 -0.34 4.45
C GLU A 156 -35.04 -0.80 3.23
N LYS A 157 -34.55 -2.05 3.26
CA LYS A 157 -33.97 -2.68 2.07
C LYS A 157 -34.88 -2.55 0.85
N SER A 158 -34.28 -2.52 -0.32
CA SER A 158 -34.90 -2.52 -1.65
C SER A 158 -35.79 -1.31 -1.89
N SER A 159 -35.47 -0.21 -1.21
CA SER A 159 -36.08 1.12 -1.39
C SER A 159 -35.38 1.96 -2.46
N ILE A 160 -34.29 1.45 -3.05
CA ILE A 160 -33.51 2.09 -4.11
C ILE A 160 -34.35 2.15 -5.39
N THR A 161 -34.40 3.30 -6.04
CA THR A 161 -35.09 3.49 -7.33
C THR A 161 -34.12 3.50 -8.49
N LYS A 162 -34.63 3.19 -9.69
CA LYS A 162 -33.86 3.06 -10.92
C LYS A 162 -33.08 4.31 -11.35
N ASP A 163 -33.47 5.48 -10.85
CA ASP A 163 -32.76 6.74 -11.08
C ASP A 163 -31.58 6.96 -10.12
N GLU A 164 -31.49 6.18 -9.04
CA GLU A 164 -30.44 6.30 -8.03
C GLU A 164 -29.19 5.50 -8.39
N THR A 165 -29.32 4.39 -9.12
CA THR A 165 -28.20 3.50 -9.47
C THR A 165 -28.40 2.80 -10.81
N ASP A 166 -27.31 2.45 -11.48
CA ASP A 166 -27.33 1.60 -12.68
C ASP A 166 -27.41 0.10 -12.31
N MET A 167 -26.99 -0.26 -11.09
CA MET A 167 -27.00 -1.62 -10.55
C MET A 167 -28.38 -1.97 -9.95
N TRP A 168 -29.47 -1.55 -10.62
CA TRP A 168 -30.80 -1.53 -10.01
C TRP A 168 -31.58 -2.85 -10.17
N TYR A 169 -32.11 -3.36 -9.07
CA TYR A 169 -33.05 -4.48 -9.01
C TYR A 169 -34.38 -4.06 -8.36
N GLU A 170 -35.46 -4.79 -8.66
CA GLU A 170 -36.76 -4.62 -7.99
C GLU A 170 -36.71 -5.10 -6.52
N ASP A 171 -35.91 -6.13 -6.24
CA ASP A 171 -35.70 -6.70 -4.91
C ASP A 171 -34.26 -7.22 -4.80
N TYR A 172 -33.49 -6.72 -3.83
CA TYR A 172 -32.13 -7.18 -3.53
C TYR A 172 -32.21 -8.31 -2.50
N THR A 173 -32.58 -9.48 -3.01
CA THR A 173 -32.80 -10.67 -2.19
C THR A 173 -31.51 -11.21 -1.59
N HIS A 174 -31.61 -12.08 -0.57
CA HIS A 174 -30.43 -12.82 -0.09
C HIS A 174 -29.79 -13.67 -1.17
N ASP A 175 -30.58 -14.29 -2.04
CA ASP A 175 -30.08 -15.11 -3.15
C ASP A 175 -29.23 -14.27 -4.11
N HIS A 176 -29.64 -13.01 -4.37
CA HIS A 176 -28.84 -12.08 -5.15
C HIS A 176 -27.43 -11.88 -4.56
N PHE A 177 -27.32 -11.54 -3.27
CA PHE A 177 -26.00 -11.37 -2.63
C PHE A 177 -25.23 -12.68 -2.50
N GLN A 178 -25.93 -13.79 -2.25
CA GLN A 178 -25.33 -15.11 -2.16
C GLN A 178 -24.66 -15.51 -3.49
N ASP A 179 -25.34 -15.28 -4.61
CA ASP A 179 -24.80 -15.57 -5.95
C ASP A 179 -23.73 -14.55 -6.35
N MET A 180 -23.92 -13.27 -6.05
CA MET A 180 -22.94 -12.22 -6.36
C MET A 180 -21.60 -12.43 -5.65
N ILE A 181 -21.63 -12.83 -4.38
CA ILE A 181 -20.41 -13.01 -3.58
C ILE A 181 -19.86 -14.43 -3.77
N PHE A 182 -20.70 -15.46 -3.67
CA PHE A 182 -20.26 -16.87 -3.58
C PHE A 182 -20.71 -17.77 -4.74
N GLY A 183 -21.39 -17.22 -5.75
CA GLY A 183 -21.95 -17.99 -6.86
C GLY A 183 -20.87 -18.61 -7.74
N ALA A 184 -20.85 -19.94 -7.86
CA ALA A 184 -19.88 -20.64 -8.70
C ALA A 184 -20.09 -20.42 -10.22
N ASN A 185 -21.26 -19.92 -10.62
CA ASN A 185 -21.66 -19.74 -12.01
C ASN A 185 -21.88 -18.26 -12.39
N GLY A 186 -21.51 -17.33 -11.51
CA GLY A 186 -21.82 -15.91 -11.65
C GLY A 186 -23.14 -15.55 -10.99
N TYR A 187 -23.62 -14.34 -11.27
CA TYR A 187 -24.89 -13.81 -10.77
C TYR A 187 -25.65 -13.06 -11.87
N GLU A 188 -26.97 -12.97 -11.73
CA GLU A 188 -27.81 -12.28 -12.71
C GLU A 188 -27.70 -10.76 -12.56
N GLY A 189 -27.31 -10.07 -13.62
CA GLY A 189 -27.26 -8.61 -13.75
C GLY A 189 -28.65 -7.97 -13.88
N PRO A 190 -28.74 -6.63 -13.77
CA PRO A 190 -30.00 -5.91 -13.74
C PRO A 190 -30.75 -5.95 -15.08
N ASN A 191 -30.10 -6.31 -16.19
CA ASN A 191 -30.75 -6.54 -17.48
C ASN A 191 -30.71 -8.03 -17.92
N GLY A 192 -30.47 -8.95 -16.97
CA GLY A 192 -30.44 -10.40 -17.22
C GLY A 192 -29.11 -10.92 -17.77
N GLU A 193 -28.04 -10.13 -17.67
CA GLU A 193 -26.67 -10.57 -17.95
C GLU A 193 -26.20 -11.62 -16.94
N ASN A 194 -25.23 -12.45 -17.30
CA ASN A 194 -24.53 -13.28 -16.32
C ASN A 194 -23.19 -12.63 -15.99
N LEU A 195 -23.08 -12.08 -14.79
CA LEU A 195 -21.93 -11.32 -14.31
C LEU A 195 -21.01 -12.19 -13.45
N VAL A 196 -19.73 -11.82 -13.38
CA VAL A 196 -18.71 -12.57 -12.63
C VAL A 196 -18.91 -12.33 -11.13
N SER A 197 -19.09 -13.40 -10.36
CA SER A 197 -19.15 -13.29 -8.89
C SER A 197 -17.78 -12.99 -8.28
N MET A 198 -17.74 -12.48 -7.05
CA MET A 198 -16.49 -12.28 -6.31
C MET A 198 -15.71 -13.60 -6.17
N LYS A 199 -16.40 -14.72 -5.88
CA LYS A 199 -15.78 -16.05 -5.85
C LYS A 199 -15.09 -16.40 -7.17
N GLN A 200 -15.79 -16.25 -8.29
CA GLN A 200 -15.20 -16.53 -9.60
C GLN A 200 -14.03 -15.60 -9.92
N TYR A 201 -14.12 -14.32 -9.52
CA TYR A 201 -13.03 -13.36 -9.68
C TYR A 201 -11.76 -13.86 -8.97
N TYR A 202 -11.87 -14.21 -7.69
CA TYR A 202 -10.75 -14.70 -6.89
C TYR A 202 -10.21 -16.06 -7.34
N GLU A 203 -11.07 -16.98 -7.78
CA GLU A 203 -10.66 -18.25 -8.37
C GLU A 203 -9.87 -18.04 -9.68
N GLN A 204 -10.31 -17.09 -10.52
CA GLN A 204 -9.58 -16.74 -11.76
C GLN A 204 -8.24 -16.07 -11.46
N GLN A 205 -8.21 -15.06 -10.58
CA GLN A 205 -6.99 -14.31 -10.26
C GLN A 205 -5.92 -15.17 -9.57
N SER A 206 -6.35 -16.09 -8.71
CA SER A 206 -5.48 -17.01 -7.96
C SER A 206 -5.12 -18.28 -8.73
N GLY A 207 -5.60 -18.44 -9.97
CA GLY A 207 -5.39 -19.67 -10.73
C GLY A 207 -5.96 -20.92 -10.07
N GLY A 208 -7.06 -20.78 -9.33
CA GLY A 208 -7.72 -21.85 -8.58
C GLY A 208 -7.06 -22.21 -7.24
N SER A 209 -6.07 -21.44 -6.78
CA SER A 209 -5.38 -21.71 -5.50
C SER A 209 -6.06 -21.10 -4.28
N TYR A 210 -7.03 -20.21 -4.49
CA TYR A 210 -7.77 -19.53 -3.44
C TYR A 210 -9.24 -19.40 -3.84
N THR A 211 -10.13 -19.59 -2.88
CA THR A 211 -11.57 -19.40 -3.07
C THR A 211 -12.21 -18.93 -1.76
N VAL A 212 -13.40 -18.34 -1.89
CA VAL A 212 -14.20 -17.86 -0.78
C VAL A 212 -15.52 -18.60 -0.71
N ASP A 213 -15.95 -18.89 0.51
CA ASP A 213 -17.21 -19.55 0.81
C ASP A 213 -17.90 -18.82 1.97
N GLY A 214 -19.23 -18.82 2.01
CA GLY A 214 -19.95 -18.13 3.08
C GLY A 214 -21.45 -18.13 2.86
N THR A 215 -22.16 -17.52 3.81
CA THR A 215 -23.60 -17.30 3.72
C THR A 215 -23.95 -15.88 4.10
N VAL A 216 -24.97 -15.33 3.43
CA VAL A 216 -25.53 -14.03 3.78
C VAL A 216 -26.58 -14.19 4.88
N ALA A 217 -26.42 -13.46 5.98
CA ALA A 217 -27.34 -13.42 7.10
C ALA A 217 -28.02 -12.06 7.26
N GLY A 218 -29.09 -11.99 8.05
CA GLY A 218 -29.97 -10.83 8.13
C GLY A 218 -31.22 -11.03 7.27
N TRP A 219 -31.85 -10.02 6.68
CA TRP A 219 -31.65 -8.60 6.96
C TRP A 219 -32.00 -8.32 8.43
N TYR A 220 -31.07 -7.72 9.15
CA TYR A 220 -31.36 -7.12 10.45
C TYR A 220 -31.81 -5.68 10.25
N THR A 221 -32.56 -5.12 11.20
CA THR A 221 -32.94 -3.69 11.16
C THR A 221 -32.25 -2.95 12.27
N ALA A 222 -31.46 -1.94 11.94
CA ALA A 222 -30.71 -1.11 12.87
C ALA A 222 -31.60 -0.44 13.93
N ASP A 223 -31.04 -0.11 15.09
CA ASP A 223 -31.76 0.50 16.22
C ASP A 223 -31.99 2.00 16.01
N HIS A 224 -31.25 2.62 15.09
CA HIS A 224 -31.31 4.04 14.76
C HIS A 224 -31.47 4.31 13.26
N PRO A 225 -31.94 5.51 12.87
CA PRO A 225 -32.00 5.95 11.47
C PRO A 225 -30.63 5.96 10.78
N ALA A 226 -30.59 5.85 9.44
CA ALA A 226 -29.36 5.82 8.63
C ALA A 226 -28.38 6.96 8.98
N ALA A 227 -28.90 8.20 9.09
CA ALA A 227 -28.12 9.40 9.41
C ALA A 227 -27.42 9.36 10.80
N TYR A 228 -27.84 8.46 11.70
CA TYR A 228 -27.13 8.27 12.98
C TYR A 228 -25.75 7.62 12.78
N TYR A 229 -25.64 6.76 11.77
CA TYR A 229 -24.45 5.99 11.42
C TYR A 229 -23.65 6.68 10.31
N GLY A 230 -24.22 6.89 9.12
CA GLY A 230 -23.52 7.45 7.96
C GLY A 230 -23.37 8.98 7.97
N GLY A 231 -24.24 9.69 8.68
CA GLY A 231 -24.23 11.16 8.71
C GLY A 231 -22.84 11.74 9.03
N ASN A 232 -22.38 12.69 8.22
CA ASN A 232 -20.97 13.09 8.24
C ASN A 232 -20.54 13.92 9.48
N TYR A 233 -19.31 13.71 9.96
CA TYR A 233 -18.72 14.34 11.13
C TYR A 233 -17.20 14.62 10.97
N PRO A 234 -16.64 15.71 11.53
CA PRO A 234 -17.28 16.83 12.22
C PRO A 234 -17.89 17.88 11.30
N THR A 235 -17.66 17.74 10.00
CA THR A 235 -18.14 18.64 8.96
C THR A 235 -19.12 17.93 8.03
N PRO A 236 -19.94 18.66 7.28
CA PRO A 236 -20.89 18.07 6.32
C PRO A 236 -20.26 17.25 5.18
N ASP A 237 -18.94 17.35 4.98
CA ASP A 237 -18.17 16.54 4.03
C ASP A 237 -17.07 15.72 4.76
N GLY A 238 -17.27 15.45 6.06
CA GLY A 238 -16.36 14.66 6.89
C GLY A 238 -16.64 13.15 6.81
N SER A 239 -16.01 12.36 7.68
CA SER A 239 -16.21 10.90 7.76
C SER A 239 -17.57 10.53 8.32
N ASP A 240 -17.96 9.28 8.12
CA ASP A 240 -19.16 8.70 8.71
C ASP A 240 -19.13 8.81 10.24
N ALA A 241 -20.28 9.15 10.84
CA ALA A 241 -20.35 9.37 12.27
C ALA A 241 -20.10 8.09 13.07
N ARG A 242 -20.69 6.95 12.70
CA ARG A 242 -20.68 5.72 13.51
C ARG A 242 -20.74 4.40 12.71
N PRO A 243 -19.91 4.21 11.68
CA PRO A 243 -19.95 2.99 10.87
C PRO A 243 -19.63 1.74 11.71
N ARG A 244 -18.65 1.81 12.62
CA ARG A 244 -18.29 0.67 13.49
C ARG A 244 -19.40 0.27 14.45
N THR A 245 -20.17 1.26 14.91
CA THR A 245 -21.31 1.00 15.79
C THR A 245 -22.38 0.20 15.04
N LEU A 246 -22.63 0.49 13.76
CA LEU A 246 -23.53 -0.31 12.92
C LEU A 246 -23.02 -1.75 12.75
N VAL A 247 -21.73 -1.92 12.44
CA VAL A 247 -21.09 -3.25 12.30
C VAL A 247 -21.22 -4.06 13.58
N TYR A 248 -20.90 -3.46 14.73
CA TYR A 248 -21.04 -4.11 16.03
C TYR A 248 -22.50 -4.48 16.35
N GLU A 249 -23.45 -3.65 15.92
CA GLU A 249 -24.87 -3.93 16.07
C GLU A 249 -25.34 -5.11 15.20
N ALA A 250 -24.89 -5.17 13.94
CA ALA A 250 -25.13 -6.29 13.05
C ALA A 250 -24.57 -7.60 13.64
N LEU A 251 -23.34 -7.59 14.15
CA LEU A 251 -22.72 -8.71 14.87
C LEU A 251 -23.53 -9.12 16.11
N THR A 252 -24.03 -8.14 16.87
CA THR A 252 -24.86 -8.39 18.06
C THR A 252 -26.19 -9.06 17.70
N LYS A 253 -26.75 -8.76 16.53
CA LYS A 253 -27.99 -9.37 16.02
C LYS A 253 -27.71 -10.76 15.47
N ALA A 254 -26.63 -10.94 14.71
CA ALA A 254 -26.17 -12.23 14.23
C ALA A 254 -25.88 -13.22 15.37
N GLY A 255 -25.22 -12.78 16.45
CA GLY A 255 -24.94 -13.63 17.62
C GLY A 255 -26.17 -14.07 18.42
N LYS A 256 -27.36 -13.54 18.09
CA LYS A 256 -28.66 -13.97 18.65
C LYS A 256 -29.50 -14.75 17.64
N ASP A 257 -29.08 -14.80 16.38
CA ASP A 257 -29.78 -15.47 15.30
C ASP A 257 -29.51 -16.97 15.38
N PRO A 258 -30.52 -17.82 15.65
CA PRO A 258 -30.31 -19.26 15.75
C PRO A 258 -29.95 -19.93 14.41
N ASN A 259 -30.02 -19.20 13.29
CA ASN A 259 -29.67 -19.69 11.97
C ASN A 259 -28.21 -19.38 11.58
N VAL A 260 -27.47 -18.63 12.39
CA VAL A 260 -26.08 -18.24 12.13
C VAL A 260 -25.17 -18.91 13.15
N ASP A 261 -24.32 -19.82 12.71
CA ASP A 261 -23.22 -20.35 13.53
C ASP A 261 -21.96 -19.52 13.31
N LEU A 262 -21.73 -18.55 14.20
CA LEU A 262 -20.56 -17.67 14.12
C LEU A 262 -19.22 -18.41 14.30
N SER A 263 -19.22 -19.64 14.85
CA SER A 263 -17.99 -20.43 15.04
C SER A 263 -17.46 -21.09 13.76
N GLU A 264 -18.18 -20.93 12.64
CA GLU A 264 -17.72 -21.36 11.31
C GLU A 264 -16.82 -20.33 10.61
N TYR A 265 -16.74 -19.11 11.15
CA TYR A 265 -16.02 -17.98 10.55
C TYR A 265 -14.74 -17.61 11.31
N ASP A 266 -14.23 -18.54 12.11
CA ASP A 266 -12.97 -18.46 12.86
C ASP A 266 -12.23 -19.76 12.56
N VAL A 267 -11.35 -19.70 11.57
CA VAL A 267 -10.65 -20.84 10.97
C VAL A 267 -9.17 -20.54 10.76
N TRP A 268 -8.79 -19.27 10.65
CA TRP A 268 -7.43 -18.86 10.29
C TRP A 268 -6.74 -18.08 11.41
N ASP A 269 -5.70 -18.69 11.99
CA ASP A 269 -4.83 -18.04 12.97
C ASP A 269 -3.86 -17.08 12.26
N ARG A 270 -4.26 -15.81 12.21
CA ARG A 270 -3.51 -14.77 11.49
C ARG A 270 -2.18 -14.41 12.14
N ASP A 271 -2.04 -14.56 13.45
CA ASP A 271 -0.87 -14.10 14.20
C ASP A 271 -0.06 -15.22 14.85
N ASP A 272 -0.37 -16.49 14.52
CA ASP A 272 0.27 -17.71 15.06
C ASP A 272 0.36 -17.58 16.59
N TYR A 273 -0.79 -17.32 17.22
CA TYR A 273 -0.84 -16.75 18.57
C TYR A 273 -0.23 -17.69 19.61
N ASP A 274 -0.32 -18.99 19.38
CA ASP A 274 0.25 -20.04 20.22
C ASP A 274 1.65 -20.49 19.78
N ASN A 275 2.13 -20.00 18.62
CA ASN A 275 3.46 -20.18 18.05
C ASN A 275 3.78 -21.65 17.70
N ASP A 276 2.79 -22.40 17.23
CA ASP A 276 2.96 -23.77 16.78
C ASP A 276 3.24 -23.89 15.26
N GLY A 277 3.04 -22.78 14.52
CA GLY A 277 3.27 -22.67 13.08
C GLY A 277 2.13 -23.23 12.21
N VAL A 278 0.96 -23.48 12.78
CA VAL A 278 -0.25 -23.96 12.12
C VAL A 278 -1.25 -22.81 12.02
N TYR A 279 -1.38 -22.26 10.82
CA TYR A 279 -2.27 -21.12 10.58
C TYR A 279 -3.72 -21.54 10.29
N ASN A 280 -3.95 -22.79 9.90
CA ASN A 280 -5.28 -23.29 9.55
C ASN A 280 -5.98 -23.90 10.77
N GLU A 281 -6.16 -23.07 11.79
CA GLU A 281 -6.88 -23.36 13.02
C GLU A 281 -7.47 -22.08 13.63
N PRO A 282 -8.52 -22.18 14.47
CA PRO A 282 -9.18 -21.00 15.03
C PRO A 282 -8.29 -20.23 16.02
N ASP A 283 -8.28 -18.91 15.92
CA ASP A 283 -7.60 -18.02 16.87
C ASP A 283 -8.57 -17.26 17.78
N GLY A 284 -9.88 -17.47 17.63
CA GLY A 284 -10.88 -16.74 18.41
C GLY A 284 -11.28 -15.39 17.83
N ILE A 285 -10.93 -15.12 16.57
CA ILE A 285 -11.27 -13.91 15.83
C ILE A 285 -12.01 -14.30 14.55
N ILE A 286 -13.03 -13.53 14.17
CA ILE A 286 -13.67 -13.71 12.87
C ILE A 286 -12.63 -13.42 11.76
N ASP A 287 -12.44 -14.38 10.85
CA ASP A 287 -11.44 -14.33 9.79
C ASP A 287 -11.71 -13.13 8.85
N HIS A 288 -12.93 -13.09 8.32
CA HIS A 288 -13.42 -12.11 7.34
C HIS A 288 -14.87 -11.72 7.62
N LEU A 289 -15.13 -10.42 7.70
CA LEU A 289 -16.45 -9.84 8.00
C LEU A 289 -16.82 -8.79 6.96
N MET A 290 -17.92 -9.02 6.25
CA MET A 290 -18.54 -8.04 5.37
C MET A 290 -19.90 -7.64 5.90
N VAL A 291 -20.21 -6.35 5.85
CA VAL A 291 -21.54 -5.81 6.19
C VAL A 291 -22.15 -5.18 4.95
N ILE A 292 -23.40 -5.52 4.66
CA ILE A 292 -24.17 -4.88 3.57
C ILE A 292 -25.19 -3.96 4.23
N HIS A 293 -25.13 -2.66 3.94
CA HIS A 293 -26.12 -1.70 4.44
C HIS A 293 -27.16 -1.36 3.37
N ALA A 294 -28.42 -1.11 3.78
CA ALA A 294 -29.47 -0.69 2.85
C ALA A 294 -29.14 0.67 2.19
N GLY A 295 -29.57 0.84 0.93
CA GLY A 295 -29.38 2.08 0.16
C GLY A 295 -28.07 2.15 -0.64
N VAL A 296 -27.94 3.24 -1.40
CA VAL A 296 -26.75 3.54 -2.23
C VAL A 296 -25.63 4.12 -1.37
N GLY A 297 -24.38 3.70 -1.62
CA GLY A 297 -23.20 4.21 -0.91
C GLY A 297 -22.95 5.70 -1.15
N GLU A 298 -22.40 6.41 -0.18
CA GLU A 298 -22.10 7.85 -0.30
C GLU A 298 -21.10 8.10 -1.45
N GLU A 299 -20.15 7.20 -1.67
CA GLU A 299 -19.17 7.20 -2.76
C GLU A 299 -19.81 7.16 -4.16
N ALA A 300 -21.06 6.68 -4.24
CA ALA A 300 -21.91 6.68 -5.42
C ALA A 300 -23.05 7.71 -5.33
N GLY A 301 -22.88 8.75 -4.51
CA GLY A 301 -23.81 9.87 -4.39
C GLY A 301 -25.00 9.63 -3.45
N GLY A 302 -25.02 8.51 -2.72
CA GLY A 302 -25.88 8.21 -1.57
C GLY A 302 -27.38 8.10 -1.87
N GLY A 303 -27.80 8.13 -3.13
CA GLY A 303 -29.22 8.14 -3.51
C GLY A 303 -30.04 9.20 -2.74
N LYS A 304 -31.15 8.76 -2.14
CA LYS A 304 -32.05 9.54 -1.27
C LYS A 304 -31.45 9.89 0.08
N LEU A 305 -30.52 9.07 0.59
CA LEU A 305 -29.81 9.35 1.84
C LEU A 305 -28.75 10.46 1.63
N GLY A 306 -28.20 10.59 0.42
CA GLY A 306 -27.16 11.59 0.13
C GLY A 306 -25.97 11.43 1.07
N GLY A 307 -25.51 12.52 1.69
CA GLY A 307 -24.40 12.47 2.64
C GLY A 307 -24.73 11.84 4.02
N ASP A 308 -25.95 11.32 4.19
CA ASP A 308 -26.30 10.48 5.35
C ASP A 308 -26.13 8.98 5.06
N ALA A 309 -25.84 8.60 3.82
CA ALA A 309 -25.41 7.23 3.46
C ALA A 309 -24.03 6.94 4.07
N ILE A 310 -23.72 5.66 4.22
CA ILE A 310 -22.38 5.20 4.60
C ILE A 310 -21.51 5.23 3.34
N TRP A 311 -20.25 5.64 3.50
CA TRP A 311 -19.23 5.53 2.46
C TRP A 311 -18.57 4.16 2.58
N SER A 312 -18.49 3.39 1.51
CA SER A 312 -17.98 2.01 1.59
C SER A 312 -16.49 1.95 1.90
N HIS A 313 -16.08 0.99 2.72
CA HIS A 313 -14.69 0.89 3.15
C HIS A 313 -14.36 -0.40 3.89
N ARG A 314 -13.08 -0.76 3.85
CA ARG A 314 -12.43 -1.66 4.80
C ARG A 314 -11.79 -0.91 5.95
N TRP A 315 -12.18 -1.24 7.18
CA TRP A 315 -11.57 -0.69 8.40
C TRP A 315 -11.45 -1.74 9.51
N ASN A 316 -11.23 -1.28 10.74
CA ASN A 316 -11.28 -2.12 11.93
C ASN A 316 -12.13 -1.44 13.02
N LEU A 317 -12.62 -2.22 13.98
CA LEU A 317 -13.42 -1.76 15.12
C LEU A 317 -12.62 -0.89 16.13
N GLY A 318 -11.39 -0.48 15.83
CA GLY A 318 -10.49 0.30 16.68
C GLY A 318 -9.86 -0.48 17.82
N LYS A 319 -10.41 -1.65 18.15
CA LYS A 319 -9.95 -2.61 19.16
C LYS A 319 -10.61 -3.94 18.89
N LEU A 320 -9.94 -5.03 19.28
CA LEU A 320 -10.52 -6.36 19.22
C LEU A 320 -11.75 -6.42 20.12
N THR A 321 -12.93 -6.59 19.53
CA THR A 321 -14.22 -6.43 20.21
C THR A 321 -14.93 -7.77 20.32
N ALA A 322 -15.43 -8.11 21.52
CA ALA A 322 -16.18 -9.34 21.73
C ALA A 322 -17.51 -9.32 20.96
N VAL A 323 -17.82 -10.39 20.24
CA VAL A 323 -19.10 -10.57 19.55
C VAL A 323 -20.15 -11.08 20.55
N PRO A 324 -21.21 -10.31 20.85
CA PRO A 324 -22.20 -10.73 21.84
C PRO A 324 -22.90 -12.03 21.45
N GLY A 325 -22.79 -13.06 22.29
CA GLY A 325 -23.35 -14.39 22.01
C GLY A 325 -22.44 -15.29 21.17
N GLY A 326 -21.39 -14.74 20.56
CA GLY A 326 -20.39 -15.47 19.81
C GLY A 326 -19.48 -16.31 20.73
N LYS A 327 -19.11 -17.49 20.25
CA LYS A 327 -18.15 -18.39 20.91
C LYS A 327 -17.18 -18.93 19.88
N SER A 328 -15.93 -19.05 20.29
CA SER A 328 -14.89 -19.68 19.49
C SER A 328 -14.62 -21.11 19.98
N LYS A 329 -14.01 -21.91 19.11
CA LYS A 329 -13.40 -23.20 19.45
C LYS A 329 -11.98 -23.05 20.03
N SER A 330 -11.34 -21.89 19.81
CA SER A 330 -10.09 -21.50 20.44
C SER A 330 -10.29 -21.26 21.94
N ASP A 331 -9.23 -21.46 22.72
CA ASP A 331 -9.18 -21.08 24.13
C ASP A 331 -8.79 -19.60 24.33
N ARG A 332 -8.34 -18.91 23.26
CA ARG A 332 -8.02 -17.49 23.27
C ARG A 332 -9.23 -16.70 23.77
N PHE A 333 -8.95 -15.67 24.57
CA PHE A 333 -9.97 -14.83 25.22
C PHE A 333 -11.00 -15.59 26.08
N GLY A 334 -10.67 -16.79 26.56
CA GLY A 334 -11.57 -17.61 27.36
C GLY A 334 -12.70 -18.24 26.55
N GLY A 335 -12.50 -18.47 25.26
CA GLY A 335 -13.48 -19.05 24.33
C GLY A 335 -14.52 -18.06 23.80
N LEU A 336 -14.30 -16.76 24.02
CA LEU A 336 -15.10 -15.70 23.42
C LEU A 336 -14.65 -15.49 21.97
N LEU A 337 -15.60 -15.26 21.08
CA LEU A 337 -15.31 -14.85 19.71
C LEU A 337 -15.13 -13.33 19.64
N GLY A 338 -14.04 -12.89 19.02
CA GLY A 338 -13.74 -11.50 18.72
C GLY A 338 -14.00 -11.13 17.27
N ALA A 339 -14.20 -9.85 17.01
CA ALA A 339 -14.17 -9.25 15.68
C ALA A 339 -13.21 -8.05 15.70
N TYR A 340 -12.51 -7.83 14.60
CA TYR A 340 -11.57 -6.72 14.48
C TYR A 340 -11.71 -5.99 13.15
N ASP A 341 -11.30 -6.62 12.05
CA ASP A 341 -11.44 -6.07 10.71
C ASP A 341 -12.85 -6.27 10.17
N TYR A 342 -13.28 -5.35 9.31
CA TYR A 342 -14.54 -5.46 8.58
C TYR A 342 -14.46 -4.68 7.27
N THR A 343 -15.26 -5.10 6.29
CA THR A 343 -15.68 -4.26 5.15
C THR A 343 -17.16 -3.91 5.29
N ILE A 344 -17.57 -2.80 4.70
CA ILE A 344 -18.97 -2.36 4.70
C ILE A 344 -19.33 -1.76 3.34
N GLU A 345 -20.32 -2.36 2.67
CA GLU A 345 -20.70 -2.06 1.29
C GLU A 345 -22.21 -1.76 1.19
N PRO A 346 -22.68 -1.02 0.18
CA PRO A 346 -24.08 -0.71 -0.01
C PRO A 346 -24.85 -1.86 -0.63
N GLU A 347 -26.17 -1.75 -0.53
CA GLU A 347 -27.12 -2.68 -1.12
C GLU A 347 -27.01 -2.77 -2.65
N ASP A 348 -26.61 -1.68 -3.32
CA ASP A 348 -26.35 -1.66 -4.77
C ASP A 348 -24.89 -1.90 -5.17
N GLY A 349 -24.04 -2.32 -4.22
CA GLY A 349 -22.64 -2.63 -4.52
C GLY A 349 -22.52 -3.79 -5.52
N ALA A 350 -21.73 -3.59 -6.56
CA ALA A 350 -21.44 -4.63 -7.56
C ALA A 350 -20.21 -5.48 -7.14
N ALA A 351 -20.04 -6.65 -7.77
CA ALA A 351 -18.97 -7.58 -7.41
C ALA A 351 -17.55 -6.97 -7.44
N GLY A 352 -17.29 -5.92 -8.24
CA GLY A 352 -16.02 -5.19 -8.27
C GLY A 352 -15.69 -4.47 -6.97
N VAL A 353 -16.66 -3.81 -6.33
CA VAL A 353 -16.47 -3.12 -5.05
C VAL A 353 -16.21 -4.15 -3.94
N PHE A 354 -17.04 -5.19 -3.84
CA PHE A 354 -16.82 -6.30 -2.89
C PHE A 354 -15.46 -6.97 -3.09
N SER A 355 -15.02 -7.14 -4.34
CA SER A 355 -13.74 -7.77 -4.64
C SER A 355 -12.55 -6.87 -4.29
N HIS A 356 -12.67 -5.56 -4.49
CA HIS A 356 -11.68 -4.55 -4.10
C HIS A 356 -11.47 -4.54 -2.58
N GLU A 357 -12.57 -4.42 -1.82
CA GLU A 357 -12.55 -4.30 -0.37
C GLU A 357 -12.02 -5.59 0.29
N PHE A 358 -12.38 -6.75 -0.27
CA PHE A 358 -11.78 -8.00 0.16
C PHE A 358 -10.29 -8.12 -0.17
N GLY A 359 -9.81 -7.38 -1.19
CA GLY A 359 -8.38 -7.29 -1.50
C GLY A 359 -7.60 -6.71 -0.32
N HIS A 360 -8.16 -5.71 0.38
CA HIS A 360 -7.59 -5.16 1.61
C HIS A 360 -7.61 -6.15 2.78
N ASP A 361 -8.66 -6.95 2.91
CA ASP A 361 -8.70 -8.05 3.90
C ASP A 361 -7.58 -9.09 3.64
N LEU A 362 -7.18 -9.27 2.38
CA LEU A 362 -6.02 -10.08 2.00
C LEU A 362 -4.67 -9.36 2.13
N GLY A 363 -4.65 -8.09 2.58
CA GLY A 363 -3.45 -7.31 2.84
C GLY A 363 -2.93 -6.48 1.66
N LEU A 364 -3.75 -6.28 0.62
CA LEU A 364 -3.39 -5.39 -0.49
C LEU A 364 -3.57 -3.91 -0.11
N PRO A 365 -2.68 -3.02 -0.57
CA PRO A 365 -2.85 -1.59 -0.42
C PRO A 365 -3.73 -1.02 -1.54
N ASP A 366 -4.25 0.18 -1.28
CA ASP A 366 -4.74 1.06 -2.33
C ASP A 366 -3.62 1.44 -3.29
N GLU A 367 -3.89 1.30 -4.59
CA GLU A 367 -2.97 1.69 -5.64
C GLU A 367 -3.28 3.09 -6.20
N TYR A 368 -4.34 3.74 -5.73
CA TYR A 368 -4.73 5.09 -6.15
C TYR A 368 -4.12 6.23 -5.31
N ASP A 369 -4.27 7.48 -5.76
CA ASP A 369 -3.96 8.66 -4.92
C ASP A 369 -4.96 8.78 -3.76
N THR A 370 -4.64 8.13 -2.63
CA THR A 370 -5.52 8.08 -1.44
C THR A 370 -5.82 9.41 -0.78
N GLN A 371 -5.14 10.50 -1.18
CA GLN A 371 -5.42 11.85 -0.66
C GLN A 371 -6.00 12.80 -1.72
N TYR A 372 -6.22 12.34 -2.95
CA TYR A 372 -6.78 13.13 -4.04
C TYR A 372 -5.99 14.44 -4.18
N THR A 373 -4.68 14.29 -4.20
CA THR A 373 -3.73 15.41 -4.20
C THR A 373 -3.61 16.04 -5.58
N GLY A 374 -3.79 15.23 -6.63
CA GLY A 374 -3.66 15.60 -8.04
C GLY A 374 -4.84 15.16 -8.91
N ALA A 375 -4.58 14.93 -10.19
CA ALA A 375 -5.55 14.55 -11.22
C ALA A 375 -5.73 13.03 -11.40
N GLY A 376 -5.31 12.23 -10.42
CA GLY A 376 -5.24 10.77 -10.48
C GLY A 376 -3.79 10.29 -10.68
N GLU A 377 -3.51 9.10 -10.18
CA GLU A 377 -2.23 8.43 -10.29
C GLU A 377 -2.06 7.66 -11.60
N ALA A 378 -0.84 7.19 -11.88
CA ALA A 378 -0.53 6.39 -13.06
C ALA A 378 -0.96 4.91 -12.93
N VAL A 379 -2.18 4.60 -12.45
CA VAL A 379 -2.70 3.22 -12.33
C VAL A 379 -4.12 3.12 -12.90
N GLU A 380 -5.09 3.80 -12.27
CA GLU A 380 -6.48 3.90 -12.74
C GLU A 380 -7.10 2.52 -13.07
N TYR A 381 -7.72 2.36 -14.24
CA TYR A 381 -8.42 1.11 -14.61
C TYR A 381 -7.51 -0.09 -14.84
N TRP A 382 -6.18 0.06 -14.81
CA TRP A 382 -5.27 -1.07 -14.98
C TRP A 382 -5.30 -2.06 -13.83
N SER A 383 -5.83 -1.68 -12.66
CA SER A 383 -5.90 -2.55 -11.48
C SER A 383 -7.21 -2.39 -10.74
N ILE A 384 -7.75 -3.50 -10.23
CA ILE A 384 -8.90 -3.45 -9.32
C ILE A 384 -8.60 -2.66 -8.04
N MET A 385 -7.34 -2.58 -7.59
CA MET A 385 -6.93 -1.81 -6.39
C MET A 385 -6.82 -0.29 -6.66
N SER A 386 -7.26 0.17 -7.83
CA SER A 386 -7.52 1.57 -8.17
C SER A 386 -8.92 1.66 -8.82
N ALA A 387 -9.12 2.47 -9.85
CA ALA A 387 -10.42 2.69 -10.49
C ALA A 387 -11.00 1.44 -11.19
N GLY A 388 -10.21 0.37 -11.36
CA GLY A 388 -10.64 -0.88 -11.98
C GLY A 388 -11.86 -1.51 -11.31
N SER A 389 -12.05 -1.32 -10.01
CA SER A 389 -13.24 -1.81 -9.27
C SER A 389 -14.57 -1.30 -9.83
N TRP A 390 -14.57 -0.23 -10.64
CA TRP A 390 -15.73 0.37 -11.29
C TRP A 390 -15.87 0.09 -12.80
N ALA A 391 -15.05 -0.79 -13.37
CA ALA A 391 -15.20 -1.17 -14.78
C ALA A 391 -16.50 -1.95 -15.04
N GLY A 392 -17.00 -1.89 -16.27
CA GLY A 392 -18.26 -2.51 -16.71
C GLY A 392 -19.19 -1.53 -17.42
N ASP A 393 -20.00 -2.06 -18.34
CA ASP A 393 -21.09 -1.29 -18.97
C ASP A 393 -22.04 -0.73 -17.89
N ILE A 394 -22.34 -1.60 -16.91
CA ILE A 394 -22.86 -1.23 -15.60
C ILE A 394 -21.64 -1.09 -14.68
N PRO A 395 -21.35 0.11 -14.16
CA PRO A 395 -20.15 0.35 -13.35
C PRO A 395 -19.99 -0.66 -12.20
N GLY A 396 -18.82 -1.27 -12.11
CA GLY A 396 -18.42 -2.20 -11.04
C GLY A 396 -18.77 -3.66 -11.27
N THR A 397 -19.38 -4.01 -12.41
CA THR A 397 -19.77 -5.39 -12.72
C THR A 397 -18.71 -6.19 -13.46
N GLU A 398 -17.70 -5.53 -14.04
CA GLU A 398 -16.63 -6.16 -14.83
C GLU A 398 -15.26 -5.67 -14.36
N PRO A 399 -14.87 -5.88 -13.08
CA PRO A 399 -13.56 -5.43 -12.60
C PRO A 399 -12.41 -6.15 -13.34
N PRO A 400 -11.34 -5.45 -13.75
CA PRO A 400 -10.19 -6.07 -14.37
C PRO A 400 -9.33 -6.81 -13.33
N GLY A 401 -8.30 -7.52 -13.80
CA GLY A 401 -7.38 -8.23 -12.92
C GLY A 401 -6.58 -7.32 -11.98
N PHE A 402 -6.02 -7.92 -10.94
CA PHE A 402 -5.05 -7.26 -10.07
C PHE A 402 -3.80 -6.83 -10.83
N SER A 403 -3.17 -5.73 -10.39
CA SER A 403 -1.82 -5.37 -10.84
C SER A 403 -0.83 -6.52 -10.62
N PRO A 404 0.30 -6.58 -11.35
CA PRO A 404 1.32 -7.57 -11.09
C PRO A 404 2.00 -7.36 -9.73
N TYR A 405 1.94 -6.14 -9.17
CA TYR A 405 2.43 -5.86 -7.81
C TYR A 405 1.53 -6.48 -6.75
N ALA A 406 0.21 -6.26 -6.85
CA ALA A 406 -0.77 -6.89 -5.96
C ALA A 406 -0.69 -8.42 -6.03
N ARG A 407 -0.57 -9.02 -7.22
CA ARG A 407 -0.40 -10.48 -7.34
C ARG A 407 0.94 -10.97 -6.77
N GLU A 408 2.01 -10.17 -6.84
CA GLU A 408 3.28 -10.50 -6.17
C GLU A 408 3.11 -10.53 -4.65
N MET A 409 2.40 -9.55 -4.09
CA MET A 409 2.06 -9.50 -2.66
C MET A 409 1.22 -10.70 -2.24
N LEU A 410 0.12 -10.99 -2.94
CA LEU A 410 -0.74 -12.15 -2.63
C LEU A 410 0.03 -13.47 -2.72
N GLN A 411 0.88 -13.64 -3.73
CA GLN A 411 1.73 -14.82 -3.87
C GLN A 411 2.75 -14.98 -2.73
N SER A 412 3.22 -13.85 -2.18
CA SER A 412 4.15 -13.79 -1.05
C SER A 412 3.46 -14.09 0.28
N LEU A 413 2.31 -13.46 0.52
CA LEU A 413 1.49 -13.59 1.73
C LEU A 413 0.85 -14.97 1.84
N HIS A 414 0.20 -15.42 0.77
CA HIS A 414 -0.75 -16.53 0.84
C HIS A 414 -0.27 -17.79 0.11
N GLY A 415 0.86 -17.74 -0.60
CA GLY A 415 1.32 -18.87 -1.40
C GLY A 415 0.41 -19.10 -2.62
N GLY A 416 0.15 -20.36 -3.01
CA GLY A 416 -0.75 -20.65 -4.13
C GLY A 416 -0.18 -20.29 -5.51
N ASN A 417 -1.05 -19.81 -6.41
CA ASN A 417 -0.81 -19.63 -7.84
C ASN A 417 -1.26 -18.24 -8.35
N TRP A 418 -1.07 -17.19 -7.54
CA TRP A 418 -1.42 -15.81 -7.91
C TRP A 418 -0.47 -15.21 -8.93
N LEU A 419 0.83 -15.50 -8.83
CA LEU A 419 1.83 -14.95 -9.74
C LEU A 419 3.05 -15.86 -9.89
N THR A 420 3.42 -16.10 -11.14
CA THR A 420 4.62 -16.83 -11.49
C THR A 420 5.36 -16.15 -12.62
N GLY A 421 6.68 -16.24 -12.62
CA GLY A 421 7.46 -15.55 -13.65
C GLY A 421 8.96 -15.60 -13.44
N ALA A 422 9.68 -14.89 -14.29
CA ALA A 422 11.12 -14.76 -14.23
C ALA A 422 11.54 -13.41 -13.64
N THR A 423 12.59 -13.43 -12.81
CA THR A 423 13.29 -12.22 -12.37
C THR A 423 14.62 -12.10 -13.12
N LEU A 424 14.83 -10.96 -13.78
CA LEU A 424 16.08 -10.58 -14.42
C LEU A 424 16.72 -9.43 -13.64
N ARG A 425 18.06 -9.38 -13.60
CA ARG A 425 18.79 -8.25 -13.02
C ARG A 425 19.29 -7.35 -14.13
N ALA A 426 19.09 -6.04 -13.98
CA ALA A 426 19.48 -5.05 -14.98
C ALA A 426 20.95 -5.16 -15.39
N ASP A 427 21.86 -5.44 -14.45
CA ASP A 427 23.30 -5.56 -14.70
C ASP A 427 23.68 -6.75 -15.60
N ASN A 428 22.80 -7.75 -15.69
CA ASN A 428 23.02 -8.94 -16.53
C ASN A 428 22.39 -8.80 -17.92
N ILE A 429 21.61 -7.74 -18.18
CA ILE A 429 21.00 -7.49 -19.49
C ILE A 429 22.06 -6.90 -20.42
N THR A 430 22.20 -7.49 -21.61
CA THR A 430 23.23 -7.11 -22.58
C THR A 430 22.60 -6.59 -23.88
N LYS A 431 23.45 -6.07 -24.78
CA LYS A 431 23.08 -5.68 -26.15
C LYS A 431 22.51 -6.81 -26.99
N ALA A 432 22.87 -8.06 -26.69
CA ALA A 432 22.30 -9.21 -27.40
C ALA A 432 20.81 -9.40 -27.06
N GLY A 433 20.41 -8.95 -25.86
CA GLY A 433 19.07 -9.06 -25.33
C GLY A 433 18.68 -10.47 -24.93
N THR A 434 17.57 -10.56 -24.19
CA THR A 434 16.89 -11.80 -23.82
C THR A 434 15.44 -11.66 -24.26
N THR A 435 14.89 -12.69 -24.90
CA THR A 435 13.47 -12.72 -25.23
C THR A 435 12.71 -13.53 -24.21
N VAL A 436 11.55 -13.03 -23.79
CA VAL A 436 10.60 -13.68 -22.89
C VAL A 436 9.24 -13.78 -23.57
N LEU A 437 8.43 -14.75 -23.11
CA LEU A 437 7.01 -14.86 -23.44
C LEU A 437 6.20 -14.53 -22.19
N LEU A 438 5.19 -13.69 -22.35
CA LEU A 438 4.22 -13.29 -21.33
C LEU A 438 2.86 -13.83 -21.77
N ASP A 439 2.23 -14.65 -20.93
CA ASP A 439 0.83 -15.00 -21.10
C ASP A 439 -0.03 -13.80 -20.62
N GLU A 440 -1.26 -13.71 -21.11
CA GLU A 440 -2.21 -12.70 -20.65
C GLU A 440 -2.47 -12.79 -19.14
N GLY A 441 -2.61 -11.64 -18.47
CA GLY A 441 -2.69 -11.56 -17.01
C GLY A 441 -3.83 -12.36 -16.35
N VAL A 442 -4.88 -12.67 -17.10
CA VAL A 442 -6.08 -13.41 -16.64
C VAL A 442 -5.96 -14.92 -16.75
N THR A 443 -4.96 -15.44 -17.47
CA THR A 443 -4.83 -16.87 -17.74
C THR A 443 -3.54 -17.42 -17.15
N LYS A 444 -3.63 -18.45 -16.30
CA LYS A 444 -2.45 -19.16 -15.80
C LYS A 444 -1.95 -20.17 -16.83
N GLY A 445 -0.87 -19.80 -17.52
CA GLY A 445 -0.30 -20.61 -18.58
C GLY A 445 1.14 -21.04 -18.35
N THR A 446 1.67 -21.76 -19.34
CA THR A 446 3.03 -22.32 -19.31
C THR A 446 4.16 -21.27 -19.40
N ASN A 447 3.86 -20.01 -19.77
CA ASN A 447 4.85 -18.95 -19.87
C ASN A 447 4.91 -18.13 -18.56
N ASN A 448 5.32 -16.86 -18.66
CA ASN A 448 5.40 -15.96 -17.50
C ASN A 448 4.07 -15.21 -17.35
N ASP A 449 3.52 -15.13 -16.15
CA ASP A 449 2.41 -14.21 -15.85
C ASP A 449 2.92 -12.75 -15.84
N ALA A 450 4.13 -12.57 -15.29
CA ALA A 450 4.87 -11.33 -15.34
C ALA A 450 6.39 -11.57 -15.40
N VAL A 451 7.16 -10.58 -15.84
CA VAL A 451 8.62 -10.59 -15.73
C VAL A 451 9.07 -9.40 -14.91
N ARG A 452 9.85 -9.67 -13.85
CA ARG A 452 10.42 -8.65 -12.96
C ARG A 452 11.84 -8.29 -13.39
N ILE A 453 12.15 -7.00 -13.46
CA ILE A 453 13.48 -6.48 -13.76
C ILE A 453 14.02 -5.75 -12.54
N ASP A 454 14.83 -6.44 -11.73
CA ASP A 454 15.52 -5.84 -10.59
C ASP A 454 16.55 -4.83 -11.06
N LEU A 455 16.46 -3.61 -10.53
CA LEU A 455 17.41 -2.54 -10.76
C LEU A 455 18.41 -2.51 -9.58
N PRO A 456 19.60 -1.90 -9.75
CA PRO A 456 20.47 -1.58 -8.61
C PRO A 456 19.70 -0.72 -7.61
N ASP A 457 19.83 -0.99 -6.30
CA ASP A 457 19.10 -0.26 -5.27
C ASP A 457 19.19 1.27 -5.45
N LYS A 458 18.04 1.93 -5.35
CA LYS A 458 17.92 3.37 -5.51
C LYS A 458 18.54 4.06 -4.30
N VAL A 459 19.51 4.94 -4.54
CA VAL A 459 20.11 5.78 -3.48
C VAL A 459 19.21 7.00 -3.28
N ASN A 460 18.63 7.11 -2.09
CA ASN A 460 17.79 8.23 -1.67
C ASN A 460 18.59 9.12 -0.71
N VAL A 461 18.37 10.43 -0.81
CA VAL A 461 19.00 11.41 0.08
C VAL A 461 18.01 11.74 1.18
N LEU A 462 18.38 11.44 2.42
CA LEU A 462 17.61 11.77 3.62
C LEU A 462 17.88 13.22 4.03
N ASN A 463 19.15 13.56 4.15
CA ASN A 463 19.67 14.91 4.38
C ASN A 463 21.08 15.00 3.78
N THR A 464 21.74 16.15 3.95
CA THR A 464 23.16 16.31 3.62
C THR A 464 23.89 16.59 4.92
N PRO A 465 24.97 15.86 5.28
CA PRO A 465 25.79 16.15 6.46
C PRO A 465 26.16 17.63 6.54
N LYS A 466 26.20 18.17 7.76
CA LYS A 466 26.32 19.63 7.96
C LYS A 466 27.64 20.14 7.40
N ASP A 467 28.71 19.41 7.70
CA ASP A 467 30.03 19.57 7.09
C ASP A 467 30.57 18.18 6.71
N GLY A 468 31.58 18.12 5.84
CA GLY A 468 32.22 16.85 5.51
C GLY A 468 31.35 15.88 4.68
N LYS A 469 31.46 14.59 4.97
CA LYS A 469 30.79 13.47 4.28
C LYS A 469 29.94 12.63 5.22
N PHE A 470 30.12 12.76 6.53
CA PHE A 470 29.47 11.90 7.50
C PHE A 470 28.88 12.70 8.65
N GLU A 471 27.88 12.13 9.29
CA GLU A 471 27.22 12.62 10.48
C GLU A 471 26.95 11.45 11.44
N TYR A 472 26.52 11.73 12.67
CA TYR A 472 25.99 10.71 13.56
C TYR A 472 24.48 10.64 13.44
N PHE A 473 23.96 9.45 13.14
CA PHE A 473 22.53 9.17 13.04
C PHE A 473 22.06 8.32 14.22
N GLY A 474 21.00 8.78 14.87
CA GLY A 474 20.34 8.10 15.98
C GLY A 474 19.58 6.83 15.60
N GLY A 475 19.46 6.49 14.31
CA GLY A 475 18.72 5.33 13.83
C GLY A 475 17.21 5.57 13.68
N LYS A 476 16.48 4.51 13.33
CA LYS A 476 14.99 4.45 13.30
C LYS A 476 14.53 3.14 13.93
N GLY A 477 13.30 3.10 14.43
CA GLY A 477 12.64 1.89 14.92
C GLY A 477 11.70 2.19 16.07
N ASP A 478 10.74 1.29 16.27
CA ASP A 478 9.80 1.34 17.39
C ASP A 478 10.51 0.94 18.69
N GLU A 479 10.21 1.64 19.79
CA GLU A 479 10.78 1.49 21.14
C GLU A 479 12.31 1.52 21.18
N ALA A 480 12.93 2.30 20.28
CA ALA A 480 14.36 2.46 20.21
C ALA A 480 14.89 3.25 21.42
N ASP A 481 16.07 2.88 21.91
CA ASP A 481 16.84 3.62 22.92
C ASP A 481 18.31 3.63 22.50
N HIS A 482 18.63 4.54 21.57
CA HIS A 482 19.95 4.67 20.99
C HIS A 482 20.71 5.81 21.66
N LYS A 483 22.01 5.65 21.84
CA LYS A 483 22.88 6.62 22.50
C LYS A 483 24.30 6.64 21.94
N MET A 484 24.94 7.79 22.09
CA MET A 484 26.38 7.93 21.92
C MET A 484 26.95 8.78 23.05
N ALA A 485 28.05 8.34 23.67
CA ALA A 485 28.59 9.02 24.86
C ALA A 485 30.11 9.19 24.83
N VAL A 486 30.60 10.27 25.43
CA VAL A 486 32.04 10.58 25.56
C VAL A 486 32.36 11.06 26.98
N SER A 487 33.52 10.69 27.49
CA SER A 487 34.04 11.21 28.76
C SER A 487 34.79 12.52 28.56
N VAL A 488 34.49 13.53 29.37
CA VAL A 488 35.14 14.86 29.30
C VAL A 488 35.69 15.25 30.67
N ASP A 489 36.97 15.63 30.71
CA ASP A 489 37.65 16.05 31.93
C ASP A 489 37.59 17.59 32.09
N LEU A 490 36.72 18.07 32.98
CA LEU A 490 36.52 19.49 33.27
C LEU A 490 37.18 19.92 34.59
N THR A 491 38.09 19.12 35.17
CA THR A 491 38.62 19.40 36.53
C THR A 491 39.38 20.71 36.64
N ASN A 492 39.94 21.21 35.53
CA ASN A 492 40.72 22.45 35.48
C ASN A 492 40.04 23.56 34.66
N ALA A 493 38.77 23.39 34.29
CA ALA A 493 38.04 24.32 33.45
C ALA A 493 37.31 25.39 34.27
N SER A 494 37.14 26.60 33.72
CA SER A 494 36.34 27.68 34.30
C SER A 494 35.07 27.95 33.51
N ASN A 495 35.18 28.14 32.19
CA ASN A 495 34.06 28.31 31.26
C ASN A 495 34.06 27.15 30.28
N VAL A 496 32.93 26.44 30.17
CA VAL A 496 32.79 25.27 29.31
C VAL A 496 31.55 25.42 28.45
N THR A 497 31.69 25.24 27.15
CA THR A 497 30.58 25.27 26.20
C THR A 497 30.59 23.98 25.38
N LEU A 498 29.40 23.42 25.18
CA LEU A 498 29.13 22.39 24.19
C LEU A 498 28.49 23.06 22.98
N ASP A 499 29.16 22.98 21.84
CA ASP A 499 28.66 23.41 20.54
C ASP A 499 28.44 22.16 19.67
N PHE A 500 27.34 22.11 18.92
CA PHE A 500 27.08 21.05 17.94
C PHE A 500 26.05 21.52 16.92
N ASP A 501 26.00 20.84 15.78
CA ASP A 501 24.92 20.97 14.82
C ASP A 501 23.98 19.77 14.95
N THR A 502 22.68 20.00 14.83
CA THR A 502 21.68 18.93 14.82
C THR A 502 20.61 19.16 13.77
N TRP A 503 20.16 18.09 13.13
CA TRP A 503 18.95 18.04 12.33
C TRP A 503 18.05 16.95 12.89
N TYR A 504 16.75 17.22 12.98
CA TYR A 504 15.81 16.22 13.45
C TYR A 504 14.44 16.40 12.83
N ASN A 505 13.80 15.27 12.53
CA ASN A 505 12.41 15.16 12.15
C ASN A 505 11.87 13.88 12.79
N ILE A 506 11.24 14.03 13.96
CA ILE A 506 10.80 12.93 14.85
C ILE A 506 9.38 13.21 15.35
N GLU A 507 8.64 12.19 15.77
CA GLU A 507 7.23 12.34 16.12
C GLU A 507 7.05 13.36 17.26
N LYS A 508 6.28 14.41 16.99
CA LYS A 508 6.19 15.56 17.91
C LYS A 508 5.46 15.17 19.19
N GLU A 509 6.13 15.38 20.33
CA GLU A 509 5.64 15.08 21.70
C GLU A 509 5.50 13.59 22.05
N TRP A 510 5.98 12.70 21.18
CA TRP A 510 6.05 11.25 21.39
C TRP A 510 7.51 10.78 21.42
N ASP A 511 8.27 11.15 20.38
CA ASP A 511 9.70 10.86 20.25
C ASP A 511 10.56 12.01 20.76
N TYR A 512 11.71 11.66 21.34
CA TYR A 512 12.64 12.64 21.89
C TYR A 512 14.10 12.31 21.66
N ALA A 513 14.86 13.35 21.31
CA ALA A 513 16.31 13.32 21.37
C ALA A 513 16.82 14.21 22.53
N MET A 514 17.75 13.71 23.33
CA MET A 514 18.25 14.38 24.54
C MET A 514 19.77 14.54 24.47
N VAL A 515 20.25 15.64 25.04
CA VAL A 515 21.65 15.80 25.41
C VAL A 515 21.73 15.69 26.92
N GLN A 516 22.52 14.74 27.43
CA GLN A 516 22.54 14.40 28.85
C GLN A 516 23.96 14.44 29.41
N VAL A 517 24.08 14.79 30.69
CA VAL A 517 25.34 14.79 31.44
C VAL A 517 25.23 13.86 32.64
N SER A 518 26.29 13.09 32.89
CA SER A 518 26.47 12.30 34.09
C SER A 518 27.74 12.70 34.83
N THR A 519 27.65 12.82 36.15
CA THR A 519 28.77 13.14 37.06
C THR A 519 29.18 11.94 37.93
N ASP A 520 28.52 10.79 37.78
CA ASP A 520 28.67 9.60 38.63
C ASP A 520 29.04 8.33 37.84
N GLY A 521 29.72 8.51 36.71
CA GLY A 521 30.17 7.40 35.87
C GLY A 521 29.04 6.75 35.06
N GLY A 522 27.95 7.48 34.79
CA GLY A 522 26.85 7.03 33.94
C GLY A 522 25.74 6.31 34.69
N SER A 523 25.75 6.36 36.03
CA SER A 523 24.72 5.72 36.87
C SER A 523 23.43 6.55 36.86
N THR A 524 23.56 7.88 36.85
CA THR A 524 22.46 8.83 36.67
C THR A 524 22.81 9.84 35.59
N TRP A 525 21.76 10.36 34.92
CA TRP A 525 21.86 11.28 33.80
C TRP A 525 20.90 12.45 34.01
N GLU A 526 21.39 13.66 33.75
CA GLU A 526 20.61 14.90 33.76
C GLU A 526 20.53 15.45 32.34
N SER A 527 19.31 15.69 31.85
CA SER A 527 19.10 16.26 30.52
C SER A 527 19.30 17.77 30.52
N LEU A 528 20.09 18.24 29.56
CA LEU A 528 20.37 19.65 29.35
C LEU A 528 19.22 20.31 28.60
N SER A 529 19.01 21.60 28.87
CA SER A 529 17.96 22.38 28.23
C SER A 529 18.54 23.43 27.28
N SER A 530 17.80 23.69 26.20
CA SER A 530 18.01 24.81 25.30
C SER A 530 16.66 25.47 24.96
N SER A 531 16.68 26.53 24.16
CA SER A 531 15.45 27.17 23.69
C SER A 531 14.60 26.29 22.77
N ARG A 532 15.13 25.16 22.26
CA ARG A 532 14.42 24.20 21.40
C ARG A 532 13.99 22.92 22.11
N THR A 533 14.46 22.69 23.34
CA THR A 533 14.05 21.50 24.10
C THR A 533 12.70 21.71 24.78
N SER A 534 11.93 20.64 24.92
CA SER A 534 10.61 20.62 25.55
C SER A 534 10.54 19.53 26.63
N SER A 535 9.70 19.75 27.64
CA SER A 535 9.25 18.72 28.59
C SER A 535 7.77 18.39 28.43
N ALA A 536 7.11 18.91 27.39
CA ALA A 536 5.78 18.44 27.01
C ALA A 536 5.86 16.95 26.65
N LEU A 537 4.78 16.21 26.79
CA LEU A 537 4.68 14.82 26.36
C LEU A 537 3.20 14.55 26.13
N ASP A 538 2.85 13.80 25.09
CA ASP A 538 1.48 13.35 24.95
C ASP A 538 1.02 12.63 26.24
N PRO A 539 -0.22 12.81 26.70
CA PRO A 539 -0.74 12.10 27.88
C PRO A 539 -0.59 10.57 27.81
N ASN A 540 -0.54 10.01 26.61
CA ASN A 540 -0.32 8.59 26.34
C ASN A 540 1.10 8.28 25.86
N GLY A 541 2.02 9.25 25.88
CA GLY A 541 3.39 9.06 25.40
C GLY A 541 4.17 8.02 26.21
N TYR A 542 5.21 7.47 25.59
CA TYR A 542 5.97 6.35 26.14
C TYR A 542 6.56 6.67 27.52
N PRO A 543 6.19 5.94 28.60
CA PRO A 543 6.53 6.33 29.96
C PRO A 543 8.03 6.45 30.26
N ALA A 544 8.87 5.66 29.59
CA ALA A 544 10.32 5.67 29.77
C ALA A 544 10.97 7.01 29.34
N ILE A 545 10.36 7.73 28.40
CA ILE A 545 10.87 9.02 27.90
C ILE A 545 10.70 10.11 28.96
N LYS A 546 9.59 10.08 29.71
CA LYS A 546 9.22 11.13 30.66
C LYS A 546 10.31 11.45 31.69
N GLU A 547 11.03 10.44 32.16
CA GLU A 547 12.09 10.59 33.17
C GLU A 547 13.38 11.22 32.60
N ASN A 548 13.48 11.33 31.27
CA ASN A 548 14.66 11.82 30.56
C ASN A 548 14.43 13.21 29.92
N LEU A 549 13.27 13.84 30.11
CA LEU A 549 13.01 15.18 29.58
C LEU A 549 13.75 16.27 30.41
N PRO A 550 14.11 17.42 29.82
CA PRO A 550 13.72 17.92 28.49
C PRO A 550 14.52 17.33 27.31
N GLY A 551 13.95 17.39 26.11
CA GLY A 551 14.59 16.98 24.86
C GLY A 551 14.04 17.68 23.61
N TYR A 552 14.70 17.50 22.47
CA TYR A 552 14.22 17.91 21.15
C TYR A 552 13.09 16.98 20.69
N THR A 553 12.07 17.54 20.05
CA THR A 553 10.94 16.79 19.46
C THR A 553 10.34 17.56 18.28
N GLY A 554 9.63 16.88 17.38
CA GLY A 554 9.10 17.45 16.15
C GLY A 554 10.16 17.63 15.06
N SER A 555 10.11 18.73 14.31
CA SER A 555 11.04 19.01 13.21
C SER A 555 11.84 20.28 13.41
N SER A 556 13.15 20.22 13.17
CA SER A 556 14.04 21.39 13.13
C SER A 556 14.00 22.15 11.81
N ASN A 557 13.37 21.58 10.76
CA ASN A 557 13.35 22.11 9.38
C ASN A 557 14.74 22.34 8.77
N GLY A 558 15.69 21.44 9.04
CA GLY A 558 17.08 21.53 8.56
C GLY A 558 18.09 21.66 9.71
N TRP A 559 19.38 21.68 9.36
CA TRP A 559 20.44 21.79 10.36
C TRP A 559 20.34 23.08 11.17
N VAL A 560 20.37 22.94 12.49
CA VAL A 560 20.44 24.05 13.44
C VAL A 560 21.68 23.88 14.31
N HIS A 561 22.28 25.01 14.66
CA HIS A 561 23.40 25.07 15.58
C HIS A 561 22.90 25.25 17.02
N GLU A 562 23.42 24.46 17.95
CA GLU A 562 23.12 24.49 19.37
C GLU A 562 24.41 24.80 20.16
N SER A 563 24.27 25.63 21.19
CA SER A 563 25.35 25.99 22.12
C SER A 563 24.81 25.94 23.54
N ILE A 564 25.32 25.03 24.36
CA ILE A 564 24.89 24.79 25.75
C ILE A 564 26.05 25.09 26.70
N ASP A 565 25.78 25.90 27.74
CA ASP A 565 26.75 26.15 28.81
C ASP A 565 26.87 24.92 29.73
N LEU A 566 28.07 24.37 29.82
CA LEU A 566 28.42 23.26 30.71
C LEU A 566 29.18 23.73 31.96
N SER A 567 29.30 25.05 32.18
CA SER A 567 30.09 25.61 33.28
C SER A 567 29.57 25.22 34.68
N ALA A 568 28.33 24.72 34.79
CA ALA A 568 27.80 24.12 36.01
C ALA A 568 28.58 22.87 36.45
N TYR A 569 29.22 22.16 35.52
CA TYR A 569 29.96 20.92 35.75
C TYR A 569 31.47 21.11 35.91
N LYS A 570 31.94 22.36 35.98
CA LYS A 570 33.37 22.66 36.17
C LYS A 570 33.94 22.01 37.43
N GLY A 571 35.19 21.61 37.37
CA GLY A 571 35.87 20.92 38.48
C GLY A 571 35.58 19.42 38.56
N GLN A 572 34.80 18.86 37.64
CA GLN A 572 34.40 17.45 37.63
C GLN A 572 34.87 16.73 36.36
N LYS A 573 34.91 15.39 36.41
CA LYS A 573 34.92 14.55 35.21
C LYS A 573 33.48 14.17 34.91
N ILE A 574 33.04 14.40 33.68
CA ILE A 574 31.67 14.10 33.26
C ILE A 574 31.65 13.08 32.14
N GLN A 575 30.49 12.46 31.94
CA GLN A 575 30.13 11.87 30.65
C GLN A 575 29.05 12.72 29.99
N LEU A 576 29.25 13.01 28.72
CA LEU A 576 28.28 13.68 27.85
C LEU A 576 27.66 12.62 26.93
N GLN A 577 26.35 12.65 26.76
CA GLN A 577 25.62 11.71 25.90
C GLN A 577 24.62 12.45 25.01
N PHE A 578 24.48 11.97 23.78
CA PHE A 578 23.30 12.17 22.95
C PHE A 578 22.48 10.89 22.98
N ARG A 579 21.16 10.99 23.16
CA ARG A 579 20.25 9.85 23.27
C ARG A 579 19.01 10.09 22.44
N TYR A 580 18.54 9.11 21.70
CA TYR A 580 17.31 9.16 20.92
C TYR A 580 16.39 8.02 21.37
N MET A 581 15.17 8.37 21.76
CA MET A 581 14.15 7.44 22.23
C MET A 581 12.86 7.61 21.43
N THR A 582 12.27 6.49 21.01
CA THR A 582 11.00 6.45 20.26
C THR A 582 9.92 5.68 21.01
N ASP A 583 8.67 5.93 20.64
CA ASP A 583 7.52 5.15 21.11
C ASP A 583 7.28 3.88 20.25
N TRP A 584 6.12 3.24 20.36
CA TRP A 584 5.80 1.97 19.69
C TRP A 584 5.35 2.11 18.22
N ALA A 585 5.34 3.31 17.62
CA ALA A 585 4.90 3.51 16.24
C ALA A 585 5.54 4.74 15.54
N SER A 586 5.07 5.06 14.33
CA SER A 586 5.33 6.35 13.66
C SER A 586 6.81 6.77 13.53
N ASN A 587 7.59 6.05 12.74
CA ASN A 587 8.99 6.42 12.51
C ASN A 587 9.15 7.50 11.41
N LEU A 588 9.60 8.70 11.80
CA LEU A 588 9.99 9.76 10.86
C LEU A 588 11.48 9.63 10.45
N ASP A 589 12.14 10.72 10.04
CA ASP A 589 13.53 10.68 9.54
C ASP A 589 14.57 10.40 10.62
N GLY A 590 14.26 10.73 11.87
CA GLY A 590 15.10 10.47 13.03
C GLY A 590 15.90 11.70 13.48
N PHE A 591 16.98 11.43 14.22
CA PHE A 591 17.82 12.44 14.87
C PHE A 591 19.27 12.37 14.41
N PHE A 592 19.85 13.53 14.07
CA PHE A 592 21.17 13.65 13.47
C PHE A 592 22.00 14.68 14.23
N VAL A 593 23.29 14.38 14.39
CA VAL A 593 24.25 15.23 15.11
C VAL A 593 25.55 15.29 14.34
N ASP A 594 26.10 16.49 14.22
CA ASP A 594 27.38 16.73 13.56
C ASP A 594 28.16 17.84 14.30
N ASN A 595 29.44 17.98 13.97
CA ASN A 595 30.33 19.04 14.46
C ASN A 595 30.37 19.19 15.98
N VAL A 596 30.32 18.09 16.73
CA VAL A 596 30.28 18.15 18.20
C VAL A 596 31.60 18.66 18.76
N LYS A 597 31.52 19.66 19.61
CA LYS A 597 32.67 20.35 20.18
C LYS A 597 32.44 20.72 21.63
N VAL A 598 33.34 20.27 22.51
CA VAL A 598 33.37 20.74 23.90
C VAL A 598 34.59 21.63 24.08
N THR A 599 34.36 22.91 24.33
CA THR A 599 35.42 23.91 24.51
C THR A 599 35.48 24.34 25.96
N ALA A 600 36.64 24.21 26.59
CA ALA A 600 36.93 24.69 27.93
C ALA A 600 38.00 25.78 27.89
N ASP A 601 37.69 26.99 28.35
CA ASP A 601 38.60 28.14 28.41
C ASP A 601 39.35 28.41 27.08
N GLY A 602 38.64 28.24 25.96
CA GLY A 602 39.18 28.42 24.61
C GLY A 602 39.99 27.23 24.05
N LYS A 603 40.08 26.11 24.80
CA LYS A 603 40.69 24.86 24.35
C LYS A 603 39.64 23.80 24.05
N GLU A 604 39.77 23.15 22.90
CA GLU A 604 38.93 22.01 22.52
C GLU A 604 39.32 20.76 23.32
N LEU A 605 38.35 20.20 24.04
CA LEU A 605 38.48 18.94 24.77
C LEU A 605 37.89 17.77 23.98
N VAL A 606 36.82 18.02 23.24
CA VAL A 606 36.20 17.11 22.27
C VAL A 606 36.00 17.89 20.98
N SER A 607 36.29 17.27 19.84
CA SER A 607 35.95 17.77 18.51
C SER A 607 35.78 16.58 17.57
N ASP A 608 34.54 16.36 17.13
CA ASP A 608 34.16 15.20 16.34
C ASP A 608 33.00 15.56 15.40
N GLY A 609 33.31 15.62 14.10
CA GLY A 609 32.32 15.79 13.02
C GLY A 609 32.12 14.50 12.24
N ALA A 610 32.20 13.35 12.90
CA ALA A 610 32.01 12.01 12.32
C ALA A 610 32.95 11.59 11.17
N GLU A 611 33.93 12.39 10.74
CA GLU A 611 34.79 12.07 9.59
C GLU A 611 35.81 10.95 9.84
N GLY A 612 36.30 10.82 11.07
CA GLY A 612 37.37 9.88 11.46
C GLY A 612 36.88 8.72 12.33
N ASP A 613 37.80 8.21 13.16
CA ASP A 613 37.45 7.34 14.29
C ASP A 613 36.66 8.16 15.31
N SER A 614 35.51 7.65 15.73
CA SER A 614 34.64 8.35 16.69
C SER A 614 35.29 8.46 18.06
N GLN A 615 35.18 9.64 18.69
CA GLN A 615 35.49 9.84 20.10
C GLN A 615 34.35 9.38 21.02
N PHE A 616 33.18 9.09 20.45
CA PHE A 616 32.02 8.58 21.19
C PHE A 616 32.00 7.06 21.21
N ALA A 617 31.59 6.50 22.34
CA ALA A 617 31.11 5.13 22.41
C ALA A 617 29.68 5.10 21.87
N LEU A 618 29.48 4.41 20.75
CA LEU A 618 28.19 4.30 20.07
C LEU A 618 27.43 3.06 20.56
N ASP A 619 26.14 3.23 20.85
CA ASP A 619 25.19 2.17 21.19
C ASP A 619 23.86 2.49 20.47
N GLY A 620 23.68 1.96 19.26
CA GLY A 620 22.54 2.26 18.39
C GLY A 620 22.75 3.45 17.44
N PHE A 621 23.51 4.48 17.85
CA PHE A 621 23.96 5.52 16.92
C PHE A 621 24.95 4.95 15.90
N THR A 622 24.90 5.47 14.68
CA THR A 622 25.79 5.05 13.59
C THR A 622 26.39 6.25 12.85
N LYS A 623 27.55 6.05 12.24
CA LYS A 623 28.11 7.00 11.27
C LYS A 623 27.34 6.84 9.95
N HIS A 624 26.78 7.93 9.45
CA HIS A 624 25.85 7.96 8.32
C HIS A 624 26.29 9.01 7.30
N ASP A 625 25.98 8.84 6.01
CA ASP A 625 26.40 9.75 4.92
C ASP A 625 25.23 10.60 4.36
N GLY A 626 24.11 10.60 5.06
CA GLY A 626 22.88 11.26 4.68
C GLY A 626 22.05 10.50 3.63
N THR A 627 22.42 9.27 3.27
CA THR A 627 21.71 8.49 2.24
C THR A 627 21.21 7.13 2.73
N TYR A 628 20.15 6.63 2.10
CA TYR A 628 19.66 5.27 2.31
C TYR A 628 19.27 4.63 0.97
N THR A 629 19.29 3.31 0.91
CA THR A 629 18.96 2.57 -0.32
C THR A 629 17.60 1.89 -0.22
N THR A 630 16.82 1.93 -1.29
CA THR A 630 15.55 1.20 -1.41
C THR A 630 15.52 0.33 -2.66
N THR A 631 14.70 -0.72 -2.63
CA THR A 631 14.47 -1.55 -3.81
C THR A 631 13.60 -0.79 -4.81
N HIS A 632 13.89 -0.95 -6.09
CA HIS A 632 13.01 -0.53 -7.17
C HIS A 632 13.19 -1.46 -8.36
N TYR A 633 12.13 -1.64 -9.14
CA TYR A 633 12.12 -2.63 -10.23
C TYR A 633 10.99 -2.35 -11.22
N TYR A 634 11.10 -2.95 -12.42
CA TYR A 634 9.97 -3.01 -13.35
C TYR A 634 9.23 -4.33 -13.23
N LEU A 635 7.92 -4.30 -13.44
CA LEU A 635 7.10 -5.48 -13.73
C LEU A 635 6.55 -5.35 -15.14
N LEU A 636 6.74 -6.39 -15.95
CA LEU A 636 6.27 -6.49 -17.33
C LEU A 636 5.12 -7.48 -17.37
N GLU A 637 3.96 -7.04 -17.85
CA GLU A 637 2.76 -7.86 -17.95
C GLU A 637 2.11 -7.72 -19.33
N TRP A 638 1.43 -8.77 -19.81
CA TRP A 638 0.62 -8.72 -21.01
C TRP A 638 -0.87 -8.65 -20.65
N ARG A 639 -1.58 -7.61 -21.11
CA ARG A 639 -3.01 -7.40 -20.86
C ARG A 639 -3.82 -7.56 -22.13
N THR A 640 -5.02 -8.11 -22.01
CA THR A 640 -5.95 -8.38 -23.12
C THR A 640 -7.35 -7.89 -22.75
N HIS A 641 -8.37 -8.25 -23.54
CA HIS A 641 -9.79 -8.05 -23.21
C HIS A 641 -10.51 -9.38 -22.96
N ASN A 642 -9.78 -10.38 -22.46
CA ASN A 642 -10.32 -11.71 -22.15
C ASN A 642 -10.59 -11.85 -20.65
N GLY A 643 -11.45 -12.81 -20.28
CA GLY A 643 -11.77 -13.08 -18.87
C GLY A 643 -12.24 -11.83 -18.15
N VAL A 644 -11.77 -11.61 -16.92
CA VAL A 644 -12.09 -10.40 -16.14
C VAL A 644 -11.53 -9.11 -16.78
N ASP A 645 -10.46 -9.19 -17.57
CA ASP A 645 -9.91 -8.04 -18.28
C ASP A 645 -10.78 -7.59 -19.47
N ALA A 646 -11.86 -8.31 -19.81
CA ALA A 646 -12.89 -7.79 -20.72
C ALA A 646 -13.42 -6.42 -20.25
N GLY A 647 -13.46 -6.19 -18.93
CA GLY A 647 -13.83 -4.92 -18.33
C GLY A 647 -12.98 -3.73 -18.78
N LEU A 648 -11.72 -3.95 -19.17
CA LEU A 648 -10.86 -2.89 -19.72
C LEU A 648 -11.42 -2.31 -21.02
N SER A 649 -12.26 -3.05 -21.76
CA SER A 649 -12.93 -2.57 -22.97
C SER A 649 -14.33 -2.01 -22.75
N HIS A 650 -14.86 -2.14 -21.52
CA HIS A 650 -16.22 -1.80 -21.16
C HIS A 650 -16.26 -0.78 -20.01
N ILE A 651 -15.57 0.35 -20.15
CA ILE A 651 -15.56 1.38 -19.08
C ILE A 651 -16.63 2.44 -19.39
N ARG A 652 -17.78 2.39 -18.70
CA ARG A 652 -18.87 3.35 -18.87
C ARG A 652 -18.42 4.78 -18.55
N ARG A 653 -18.58 5.69 -19.52
CA ARG A 653 -18.30 7.13 -19.40
C ARG A 653 -19.33 7.94 -20.17
N GLY A 654 -20.21 8.63 -19.45
CA GLY A 654 -21.37 9.30 -20.05
C GLY A 654 -22.19 8.35 -20.92
N ALA A 655 -22.44 8.72 -22.18
CA ALA A 655 -23.16 7.90 -23.15
C ALA A 655 -22.23 7.01 -24.00
N SER A 656 -21.03 6.69 -23.52
CA SER A 656 -19.98 5.98 -24.26
C SER A 656 -19.35 4.87 -23.42
N LEU A 657 -18.65 3.95 -24.09
CA LEU A 657 -17.72 3.01 -23.46
C LEU A 657 -16.31 3.44 -23.85
N MET A 658 -15.46 3.62 -22.85
CA MET A 658 -14.02 3.78 -23.00
C MET A 658 -13.36 2.39 -22.96
N SER A 659 -12.25 2.26 -23.69
CA SER A 659 -11.43 1.05 -23.73
C SER A 659 -10.00 1.40 -23.36
N TYR A 660 -9.35 0.54 -22.59
CA TYR A 660 -7.91 0.55 -22.35
C TYR A 660 -7.25 -0.47 -23.30
N ASP A 661 -6.20 -0.09 -24.01
CA ASP A 661 -5.65 -0.87 -25.12
C ASP A 661 -4.90 -2.14 -24.67
N PRO A 662 -5.07 -3.30 -25.34
CA PRO A 662 -4.35 -4.51 -24.98
C PRO A 662 -2.86 -4.42 -25.40
N GLY A 663 -1.99 -5.14 -24.69
CA GLY A 663 -0.57 -5.22 -25.02
C GLY A 663 0.34 -5.37 -23.80
N LEU A 664 1.60 -4.98 -23.97
CA LEU A 664 2.58 -4.99 -22.88
C LEU A 664 2.36 -3.75 -22.01
N VAL A 665 1.99 -3.95 -20.75
CA VAL A 665 1.97 -2.89 -19.74
C VAL A 665 3.27 -2.96 -18.95
N VAL A 666 3.97 -1.82 -18.86
CA VAL A 666 5.22 -1.68 -18.11
C VAL A 666 4.90 -0.95 -16.81
N TRP A 667 5.10 -1.62 -15.68
CA TRP A 667 4.92 -1.04 -14.35
C TRP A 667 6.27 -0.72 -13.74
N TYR A 668 6.40 0.42 -13.07
CA TYR A 668 7.59 0.80 -12.30
C TYR A 668 7.23 0.87 -10.82
N VAL A 669 7.87 0.01 -10.02
CA VAL A 669 7.73 -0.07 -8.57
C VAL A 669 8.91 0.64 -7.91
N ASP A 670 8.62 1.49 -6.93
CA ASP A 670 9.64 2.27 -6.21
C ASP A 670 9.38 2.26 -4.69
N GLU A 671 10.07 1.39 -3.95
CA GLU A 671 9.90 1.24 -2.50
C GLU A 671 10.47 2.43 -1.70
N SER A 672 10.94 3.50 -2.34
CA SER A 672 11.18 4.78 -1.62
C SER A 672 9.90 5.54 -1.29
N TYR A 673 8.77 5.13 -1.86
CA TYR A 673 7.46 5.71 -1.59
C TYR A 673 6.54 4.65 -0.97
N ASP A 674 5.65 5.09 -0.10
CA ASP A 674 4.59 4.29 0.53
C ASP A 674 3.18 4.69 0.07
N ASN A 675 3.09 5.65 -0.86
CA ASN A 675 1.84 6.22 -1.37
C ASN A 675 1.98 6.65 -2.84
N ASN A 676 0.84 6.91 -3.48
CA ASN A 676 0.72 7.39 -4.86
C ASN A 676 0.14 8.81 -4.93
N TRP A 677 0.54 9.70 -4.02
CA TRP A 677 0.08 11.10 -4.00
C TRP A 677 0.73 11.95 -5.10
N THR A 678 0.40 11.67 -6.36
CA THR A 678 1.03 12.25 -7.55
C THR A 678 0.84 13.76 -7.66
N GLY A 679 -0.12 14.38 -6.99
CA GLY A 679 -0.21 15.84 -6.89
C GLY A 679 0.82 16.48 -5.94
N ILE A 680 1.41 15.69 -5.03
CA ILE A 680 2.53 16.12 -4.15
C ILE A 680 3.87 15.81 -4.80
N HIS A 681 4.01 14.62 -5.40
CA HIS A 681 5.23 14.17 -6.07
C HIS A 681 4.93 13.65 -7.50
N PRO A 682 4.66 14.56 -8.47
CA PRO A 682 4.27 14.16 -9.83
C PRO A 682 5.26 13.24 -10.52
N GLY A 683 4.73 12.16 -11.11
CA GLY A 683 5.50 11.11 -11.76
C GLY A 683 6.08 10.06 -10.81
N ASP A 684 6.06 10.29 -9.49
CA ASP A 684 6.57 9.38 -8.48
C ASP A 684 5.43 8.73 -7.67
N GLY A 685 5.77 7.73 -6.86
CA GLY A 685 4.83 6.90 -6.10
C GLY A 685 5.31 5.45 -6.00
N PHE A 686 4.70 4.65 -5.12
CA PHE A 686 5.16 3.27 -4.88
C PHE A 686 4.95 2.36 -6.11
N LEU A 687 3.92 2.63 -6.91
CA LEU A 687 3.57 1.87 -8.11
C LEU A 687 2.99 2.79 -9.18
N GLY A 688 3.35 2.58 -10.44
CA GLY A 688 2.67 3.22 -11.57
C GLY A 688 3.03 2.60 -12.91
N VAL A 689 2.07 2.63 -13.83
CA VAL A 689 2.22 2.28 -15.24
C VAL A 689 3.05 3.36 -15.95
N VAL A 690 3.89 2.92 -16.88
CA VAL A 690 4.57 3.79 -17.84
C VAL A 690 3.69 3.87 -19.07
N ASP A 691 3.18 5.07 -19.34
CA ASP A 691 2.34 5.35 -20.49
C ASP A 691 3.15 5.22 -21.80
N ALA A 692 2.65 4.46 -22.78
CA ALA A 692 3.28 4.32 -24.09
C ALA A 692 3.06 5.57 -24.97
N ASP A 693 1.99 6.33 -24.76
CA ASP A 693 1.64 7.52 -25.53
C ASP A 693 1.42 8.75 -24.61
N GLN A 694 2.43 9.62 -24.53
CA GLN A 694 2.38 10.80 -23.66
C GLN A 694 1.58 11.97 -24.27
N HIS A 695 0.69 11.71 -25.23
CA HIS A 695 -0.14 12.73 -25.86
C HIS A 695 -1.29 13.16 -24.94
N ALA A 696 -1.12 14.32 -24.30
CA ALA A 696 -2.15 14.84 -23.40
C ALA A 696 -3.50 15.09 -24.10
N LEU A 697 -4.52 14.40 -23.61
CA LEU A 697 -5.91 14.53 -24.01
C LEU A 697 -6.56 15.73 -23.32
N SER A 698 -7.47 16.39 -24.03
CA SER A 698 -8.22 17.54 -23.53
C SER A 698 -9.67 17.49 -23.98
N TRP A 699 -10.57 17.84 -23.07
CA TRP A 699 -11.99 17.97 -23.34
C TRP A 699 -12.28 19.00 -24.44
N SER A 700 -13.50 18.97 -24.98
CA SER A 700 -13.96 19.91 -26.00
C SER A 700 -13.87 21.39 -25.59
N ASP A 701 -13.83 21.68 -24.29
CA ASP A 701 -13.64 23.03 -23.73
C ASP A 701 -12.17 23.44 -23.53
N LYS A 702 -11.22 22.59 -23.94
CA LYS A 702 -9.75 22.75 -23.86
C LYS A 702 -9.14 22.52 -22.48
N THR A 703 -9.90 22.02 -21.52
CA THR A 703 -9.34 21.58 -20.24
C THR A 703 -8.70 20.20 -20.40
N VAL A 704 -7.54 19.99 -19.76
CA VAL A 704 -6.83 18.69 -19.78
C VAL A 704 -7.65 17.69 -18.98
N SER A 705 -7.83 16.47 -19.50
CA SER A 705 -8.55 15.40 -18.82
C SER A 705 -7.67 14.71 -17.77
N SER A 706 -8.27 14.13 -16.73
CA SER A 706 -7.57 13.39 -15.65
C SER A 706 -6.83 12.14 -16.14
N SER A 707 -5.98 11.57 -15.27
CA SER A 707 -5.07 10.46 -15.57
C SER A 707 -5.79 9.25 -16.18
N ARG A 708 -6.98 8.86 -15.70
CA ARG A 708 -7.79 7.78 -16.30
C ARG A 708 -8.09 7.89 -17.79
N TYR A 709 -8.12 9.09 -18.34
CA TYR A 709 -8.32 9.25 -19.78
C TYR A 709 -7.00 9.22 -20.52
N GLN A 710 -5.93 9.72 -19.90
CA GLN A 710 -4.58 9.70 -20.48
C GLN A 710 -4.08 8.27 -20.63
N LEU A 711 -4.26 7.44 -19.60
CA LEU A 711 -3.67 6.09 -19.53
C LEU A 711 -4.40 5.02 -20.35
N HIS A 712 -5.39 5.39 -21.15
CA HIS A 712 -6.20 4.43 -21.92
C HIS A 712 -5.36 3.69 -22.95
N ASP A 713 -4.31 4.31 -23.48
CA ASP A 713 -3.40 3.75 -24.49
C ASP A 713 -1.98 3.53 -23.96
N ALA A 714 -1.86 3.30 -22.65
CA ALA A 714 -0.57 3.07 -21.98
C ALA A 714 0.16 1.78 -22.41
N ALA A 715 -0.53 0.83 -23.05
CA ALA A 715 0.06 -0.44 -23.45
C ALA A 715 0.98 -0.32 -24.67
N PHE A 716 2.16 -0.94 -24.58
CA PHE A 716 3.10 -1.06 -25.69
C PHE A 716 2.68 -2.20 -26.63
N GLY A 717 2.58 -1.92 -27.93
CA GLY A 717 2.01 -2.85 -28.91
C GLY A 717 2.60 -2.79 -30.31
N LEU A 718 2.35 -3.84 -31.11
CA LEU A 718 2.72 -3.89 -32.54
C LEU A 718 1.70 -3.20 -33.45
N SER A 719 0.47 -3.05 -32.96
CA SER A 719 -0.64 -2.38 -33.62
C SER A 719 -0.63 -0.89 -33.30
N LYS A 720 -1.50 -0.13 -34.00
CA LYS A 720 -1.81 1.23 -33.58
C LYS A 720 -2.81 1.17 -32.44
N THR A 721 -2.71 2.14 -31.54
CA THR A 721 -3.70 2.38 -30.49
C THR A 721 -5.07 2.67 -31.09
N GLU A 722 -6.14 2.33 -30.35
CA GLU A 722 -7.50 2.56 -30.80
C GLU A 722 -7.91 4.04 -30.68
N LYS A 723 -8.91 4.44 -31.45
CA LYS A 723 -9.46 5.79 -31.33
C LYS A 723 -10.49 5.84 -30.22
N MET A 724 -10.46 6.91 -29.42
CA MET A 724 -11.46 7.14 -28.38
C MET A 724 -12.38 8.33 -28.74
N PHE A 725 -13.68 8.15 -28.51
CA PHE A 725 -14.64 9.26 -28.49
C PHE A 725 -15.63 9.07 -27.33
N LEU A 726 -15.60 9.99 -26.37
CA LEU A 726 -16.51 10.00 -25.23
C LEU A 726 -17.50 11.14 -25.36
N ASN A 727 -18.78 10.84 -25.17
CA ASN A 727 -19.86 11.80 -25.25
C ASN A 727 -20.60 11.92 -23.92
N TYR A 728 -20.56 13.11 -23.32
CA TYR A 728 -21.39 13.51 -22.20
C TYR A 728 -22.51 14.40 -22.72
N PRO A 729 -23.73 13.86 -22.97
CA PRO A 729 -24.77 14.57 -23.70
C PRO A 729 -25.09 15.93 -23.08
N SER A 730 -25.15 16.96 -23.92
CA SER A 730 -25.40 18.35 -23.53
C SER A 730 -24.38 18.97 -22.58
N GLN A 731 -23.22 18.33 -22.39
CA GLN A 731 -22.14 18.82 -21.53
C GLN A 731 -20.83 19.00 -22.32
N PHE A 732 -20.13 17.91 -22.66
CA PHE A 732 -18.80 17.94 -23.27
C PHE A 732 -18.47 16.63 -23.99
N THR A 733 -17.38 16.64 -24.76
CA THR A 733 -16.86 15.45 -25.44
C THR A 733 -15.36 15.35 -25.23
N LEU A 734 -14.83 14.13 -25.20
CA LEU A 734 -13.39 13.85 -25.29
C LEU A 734 -13.12 13.10 -26.59
N THR A 735 -12.02 13.40 -27.26
CA THR A 735 -11.65 12.69 -28.48
C THR A 735 -10.17 12.47 -28.52
N ASP A 736 -9.79 11.21 -28.74
CA ASP A 736 -8.45 10.83 -29.12
C ASP A 736 -8.45 10.28 -30.56
N ASN A 737 -7.68 10.94 -31.41
CA ASN A 737 -7.40 10.49 -32.78
C ASN A 737 -5.90 10.25 -33.00
N PHE A 738 -5.07 10.47 -31.97
CA PHE A 738 -3.65 10.33 -32.02
C PHE A 738 -3.30 8.86 -31.82
N THR A 739 -3.23 8.13 -32.94
CA THR A 739 -3.00 6.69 -32.91
C THR A 739 -1.59 6.37 -33.38
N GLN A 740 -0.79 5.79 -32.49
CA GLN A 740 0.61 5.45 -32.76
C GLN A 740 0.90 3.98 -32.52
N ARG A 741 1.96 3.50 -33.17
CA ARG A 741 2.52 2.19 -32.89
C ARG A 741 3.69 2.39 -31.95
N ASN A 742 3.53 1.98 -30.70
CA ASN A 742 4.53 2.14 -29.63
C ASN A 742 5.02 0.77 -29.13
N PRO A 743 5.90 0.07 -29.88
CA PRO A 743 6.32 -1.28 -29.50
C PRO A 743 7.52 -1.28 -28.55
N LEU A 744 8.04 -0.12 -28.14
CA LEU A 744 9.32 0.02 -27.46
C LEU A 744 9.20 0.97 -26.26
N PHE A 745 9.39 0.40 -25.08
CA PHE A 745 9.85 1.16 -23.92
C PHE A 745 11.37 1.37 -24.01
N ASP A 746 11.84 2.58 -23.72
CA ASP A 746 13.27 2.95 -23.63
C ASP A 746 13.42 3.90 -22.44
N ASP A 747 14.10 3.47 -21.38
CA ASP A 747 14.22 4.21 -20.11
C ASP A 747 15.01 5.54 -20.20
N LYS A 748 15.45 5.89 -21.42
CA LYS A 748 16.01 7.21 -21.78
C LYS A 748 14.98 8.20 -22.28
N SER A 749 13.79 7.72 -22.64
CA SER A 749 12.68 8.55 -23.10
C SER A 749 12.03 9.26 -21.93
N ASP A 750 11.29 10.32 -22.24
CA ASP A 750 10.54 11.08 -21.25
C ASP A 750 9.12 10.53 -21.15
N TYR A 751 8.82 9.90 -20.01
CA TYR A 751 7.50 9.37 -19.69
C TYR A 751 6.77 10.22 -18.65
N SER A 752 7.25 11.44 -18.36
CA SER A 752 6.64 12.34 -17.38
C SER A 752 5.27 12.88 -17.78
N ASN A 753 4.79 12.61 -18.99
CA ASN A 753 3.56 13.15 -19.57
C ASN A 753 3.45 14.67 -19.36
N PRO A 754 4.23 15.49 -20.09
CA PRO A 754 4.38 16.91 -19.79
C PRO A 754 3.08 17.73 -19.90
N GLY A 755 2.03 17.21 -20.52
CA GLY A 755 0.71 17.84 -20.54
C GLY A 755 -0.15 17.56 -19.30
N LEU A 756 0.11 16.46 -18.58
CA LEU A 756 -0.43 16.16 -17.26
C LEU A 756 0.57 15.30 -16.46
N VAL A 757 1.42 15.96 -15.66
CA VAL A 757 2.51 15.30 -14.95
C VAL A 757 2.07 14.27 -13.91
N ASP A 758 0.84 14.40 -13.41
CA ASP A 758 0.24 13.47 -12.44
C ASP A 758 -0.02 12.09 -13.08
N ALA A 759 -0.29 12.06 -14.39
CA ALA A 759 -0.46 10.83 -15.18
C ALA A 759 0.88 10.26 -15.69
N GLY A 760 1.97 11.00 -15.49
CA GLY A 760 3.31 10.60 -15.93
C GLY A 760 3.95 9.58 -15.01
N ARG A 761 5.10 9.04 -15.46
CA ARG A 761 5.97 8.21 -14.65
C ARG A 761 7.44 8.59 -14.81
N ASN A 762 8.09 8.96 -13.71
CA ASN A 762 9.53 9.22 -13.68
C ASN A 762 10.27 7.89 -13.60
N VAL A 763 10.91 7.51 -14.70
CA VAL A 763 11.66 6.26 -14.79
C VAL A 763 13.17 6.49 -14.71
N PRO A 764 13.94 5.61 -14.04
CA PRO A 764 15.38 5.73 -13.95
C PRO A 764 16.07 5.28 -15.26
N ASN A 765 17.20 5.89 -15.58
CA ASN A 765 17.95 5.62 -16.80
C ASN A 765 19.08 4.62 -16.57
N TYR A 766 18.83 3.36 -16.90
CA TYR A 766 19.80 2.27 -16.91
C TYR A 766 20.13 1.77 -18.34
N GLY A 767 19.59 2.44 -19.36
CA GLY A 767 19.68 2.08 -20.78
C GLY A 767 18.82 0.87 -21.15
N LEU A 768 17.88 0.47 -20.30
CA LEU A 768 16.97 -0.64 -20.53
C LEU A 768 15.95 -0.34 -21.61
N LYS A 769 15.67 -1.37 -22.41
CA LYS A 769 14.68 -1.36 -23.47
C LYS A 769 13.84 -2.62 -23.43
N PHE A 770 12.52 -2.46 -23.51
CA PHE A 770 11.56 -3.55 -23.61
C PHE A 770 10.80 -3.39 -24.92
N ARG A 771 11.00 -4.32 -25.85
CA ARG A 771 10.38 -4.25 -27.17
C ARG A 771 9.44 -5.41 -27.41
N VAL A 772 8.19 -5.13 -27.73
CA VAL A 772 7.28 -6.14 -28.29
C VAL A 772 7.78 -6.51 -29.69
N VAL A 773 8.12 -7.79 -29.88
CA VAL A 773 8.68 -8.34 -31.13
C VAL A 773 7.80 -9.42 -31.76
N GLY A 774 6.71 -9.80 -31.09
CA GLY A 774 5.70 -10.72 -31.60
C GLY A 774 4.53 -10.85 -30.62
N GLU A 775 3.43 -11.37 -31.11
CA GLU A 775 2.24 -11.73 -30.34
C GLU A 775 1.60 -12.98 -30.97
N SER A 776 0.86 -13.77 -30.19
CA SER A 776 0.10 -14.91 -30.72
C SER A 776 -1.04 -14.42 -31.62
N ALA A 777 -1.52 -15.28 -32.52
CA ALA A 777 -2.57 -14.91 -33.47
C ALA A 777 -3.91 -14.53 -32.81
N ASP A 778 -4.15 -14.98 -31.58
CA ASP A 778 -5.31 -14.64 -30.76
C ASP A 778 -5.00 -13.57 -29.68
N GLY A 779 -3.80 -13.00 -29.68
CA GLY A 779 -3.39 -11.95 -28.75
C GLY A 779 -3.13 -12.39 -27.31
N THR A 780 -3.29 -13.67 -26.97
CA THR A 780 -3.15 -14.19 -25.60
C THR A 780 -1.71 -14.25 -25.09
N VAL A 781 -0.71 -14.16 -25.97
CA VAL A 781 0.72 -14.23 -25.58
C VAL A 781 1.53 -13.14 -26.27
N GLY A 782 2.26 -12.35 -25.47
CA GLY A 782 3.23 -11.37 -25.94
C GLY A 782 4.66 -11.90 -25.94
N LYS A 783 5.44 -11.57 -26.98
CA LYS A 783 6.88 -11.86 -27.06
C LYS A 783 7.67 -10.55 -26.92
N VAL A 784 8.43 -10.43 -25.84
CA VAL A 784 9.15 -9.20 -25.48
C VAL A 784 10.66 -9.43 -25.51
N LEU A 785 11.38 -8.57 -26.23
CA LEU A 785 12.84 -8.50 -26.24
C LEU A 785 13.31 -7.44 -25.23
N ILE A 786 14.11 -7.89 -24.25
CA ILE A 786 14.67 -7.06 -23.19
C ILE A 786 16.17 -6.88 -23.45
N PHE A 787 16.66 -5.65 -23.58
CA PHE A 787 18.06 -5.37 -23.95
C PHE A 787 18.56 -4.02 -23.43
N LYS A 788 19.88 -3.77 -23.55
CA LYS A 788 20.57 -2.51 -23.23
C LYS A 788 21.41 -2.00 -24.38
#